data_AF-A0A239MYA4-F1
#
_entry.id   AF-A0A239MYA4-F1
#
_cell.length_a   1.000
_cell.length_b   1.000
_cell.length_c   1.000
_cell.angle_alpha   90.00
_cell.angle_beta   90.00
_cell.angle_gamma   90.00
#
_symmetry.space_group_name_H-M   'P 1'
#
loop_
_entity.id
_entity.type
_entity.pdbx_description
1 polymer ?
#
loop_
_entity_poly.entity_id
_entity_poly.type
_entity_poly.pdbx_seq_one_letter_code
_entity_poly.pdbx_strand_id
1 'polypeptide(L)'
;MTRSPGLRLDAQTIDRAAGVLLGAAVGDALGVPYEFAEALREDQRPGMIGGGLGPYRPGEYSDDTQMQVCVAQVAATGADLRGPEALDAIAAGFRRWLDGGASDVGAQTRTVLGAAGRLPGSPAEALREAARRYAAGHRLTAGNGSLMRTGIVALAHLGDPAAMAEAATAVSALTHPDPECADACVLWCSGIRTAVLNGTFDGVRAGLELLPAGRRDLWAKRLDEAEAEPPRHFAGNGWVVQALQAAWSAITRTAVPVLDPAQGHFPALHLRLALEAAVRAGHDTDTVAAIAGALLGARWGCSGVPLDWQRAVHGWPGLTAPDLVRLAVRTAREGAGDENAAAPAPHIPLPYGSPGGPAAPHPHDPGVLLGVPGTEPVPVGAVVSLCRAGTPPDLPGADVERIQVWLPDGPGGDADLPYALDQAARQVLRLRRAGRRVLLHSADGPIRAHAVAAVYSHLIGRVPDGPLPVPGRHELRDAVRLLIAAPAPDSPYDADAPATPVPAARDAAPQEDVADDGGAEEHPELDRERPRLREDALPRVRGLLLGLALGDTLGTAREALPARGPLPAGTATRSACLTVEDIIRAAAELPPAVRNTHGRRTALPAEEAPEPDGLLTRVPAPAGARGAEGILLAAALPAAVAGAVHGPARAAVRAREIAAHSAAAHAAVLLHHCLAGAEDIQEPLFAEQSQVRIALRAGLDALGDSGGTGHLHTAFRQAADDPADPRRLAALTPDATAPSALRGALYCAVSFPHRHQVGEALRLAAAAPDGSSVAGVTGALLGAAHGARALPADLAGRHELAPVLDALAHDLVAAYS
;
A
#
# COMPACT_ATOMS: atom_id res chain seq x y z
N MET A 1 16.51 16.57 30.44
CA MET A 1 15.80 15.62 29.55
C MET A 1 16.56 15.57 28.24
N THR A 2 17.34 14.52 28.04
CA THR A 2 18.08 14.27 26.78
C THR A 2 17.07 13.85 25.72
N ARG A 3 16.87 14.68 24.67
CA ARG A 3 16.04 14.35 23.50
C ARG A 3 16.53 13.03 22.89
N SER A 4 15.59 12.13 22.58
CA SER A 4 15.86 10.93 21.78
C SER A 4 16.54 11.33 20.46
N PRO A 5 17.48 10.54 19.91
CA PRO A 5 18.03 10.82 18.59
C PRO A 5 16.88 10.90 17.57
N GLY A 6 16.71 12.06 16.94
CA GLY A 6 15.58 12.35 16.07
C GLY A 6 15.47 11.34 14.93
N LEU A 7 14.23 10.94 14.62
CA LEU A 7 13.91 10.04 13.52
C LEU A 7 14.41 10.67 12.20
N ARG A 8 15.39 10.05 11.53
CA ARG A 8 15.83 10.50 10.21
C ARG A 8 14.83 10.03 9.16
N LEU A 9 14.13 10.97 8.54
CA LEU A 9 13.17 10.70 7.47
C LEU A 9 13.90 10.64 6.12
N ASP A 10 13.69 9.57 5.36
CA ASP A 10 14.11 9.48 3.96
C ASP A 10 13.16 10.26 3.04
N ALA A 11 13.48 10.33 1.75
CA ALA A 11 12.69 11.11 0.82
C ALA A 11 11.29 10.55 0.54
N GLN A 12 11.12 9.22 0.60
CA GLN A 12 9.82 8.60 0.43
C GLN A 12 8.90 8.92 1.62
N THR A 13 9.44 8.87 2.83
CA THR A 13 8.72 9.23 4.06
C THR A 13 8.36 10.73 4.05
N ILE A 14 9.24 11.60 3.54
CA ILE A 14 8.95 13.03 3.36
C ILE A 14 7.86 13.27 2.32
N ASP A 15 7.87 12.55 1.19
CA ASP A 15 6.81 12.64 0.18
C ASP A 15 5.44 12.22 0.74
N ARG A 16 5.41 11.12 1.50
CA ARG A 16 4.24 10.67 2.26
C ARG A 16 3.76 11.71 3.28
N ALA A 17 4.68 12.30 4.04
CA ALA A 17 4.35 13.37 4.97
C ALA A 17 3.76 14.60 4.25
N ALA A 18 4.35 15.01 3.12
CA ALA A 18 3.85 16.10 2.28
C ALA A 18 2.42 15.83 1.77
N GLY A 19 2.12 14.57 1.46
CA GLY A 19 0.80 14.14 1.01
C GLY A 19 -0.31 14.28 2.05
N VAL A 20 -0.01 14.31 3.36
CA VAL A 20 -1.05 14.32 4.41
C VAL A 20 -1.96 15.54 4.31
N LEU A 21 -1.38 16.74 4.38
CA LEU A 21 -2.19 17.98 4.38
C LEU A 21 -2.71 18.30 2.97
N LEU A 22 -1.93 17.98 1.93
CA LEU A 22 -2.35 18.18 0.54
C LEU A 22 -3.51 17.25 0.17
N GLY A 23 -3.43 15.98 0.55
CA GLY A 23 -4.47 14.98 0.30
C GLY A 23 -5.77 15.33 1.02
N ALA A 24 -5.69 15.83 2.26
CA ALA A 24 -6.84 16.36 2.99
C ALA A 24 -7.51 17.51 2.22
N ALA A 25 -6.72 18.52 1.81
CA ALA A 25 -7.22 19.67 1.06
C ALA A 25 -7.84 19.32 -0.30
N VAL A 26 -7.26 18.33 -0.98
CA VAL A 26 -7.79 17.80 -2.24
C VAL A 26 -9.09 17.04 -2.03
N GLY A 27 -9.17 16.21 -0.98
CA GLY A 27 -10.39 15.49 -0.63
C GLY A 27 -11.52 16.46 -0.28
N ASP A 28 -11.24 17.40 0.62
CA ASP A 28 -12.12 18.50 1.02
C ASP A 28 -12.68 19.26 -0.21
N ALA A 29 -11.81 19.91 -0.99
CA ALA A 29 -12.24 20.72 -2.13
C ALA A 29 -12.99 19.91 -3.22
N LEU A 30 -12.74 18.60 -3.32
CA LEU A 30 -13.48 17.70 -4.22
C LEU A 30 -14.87 17.35 -3.69
N GLY A 31 -15.03 17.26 -2.36
CA GLY A 31 -16.29 16.94 -1.69
C GLY A 31 -17.22 18.15 -1.50
N VAL A 32 -16.68 19.36 -1.35
CA VAL A 32 -17.45 20.60 -1.11
C VAL A 32 -18.69 20.76 -2.02
N PRO A 33 -18.61 20.55 -3.35
CA PRO A 33 -19.76 20.82 -4.23
C PRO A 33 -20.96 19.90 -4.01
N TYR A 34 -20.77 18.78 -3.33
CA TYR A 34 -21.74 17.69 -3.23
C TYR A 34 -22.30 17.52 -1.81
N GLU A 35 -21.87 18.37 -0.89
CA GLU A 35 -22.26 18.33 0.51
C GLU A 35 -23.79 18.50 0.65
N PHE A 36 -24.44 17.52 1.26
CA PHE A 36 -25.91 17.40 1.39
C PHE A 36 -26.70 17.47 0.08
N ALA A 37 -26.03 17.33 -1.08
CA ALA A 37 -26.66 17.21 -2.38
C ALA A 37 -27.12 15.77 -2.66
N GLU A 38 -27.78 15.57 -3.79
CA GLU A 38 -28.04 14.23 -4.30
C GLU A 38 -26.71 13.50 -4.54
N ALA A 39 -26.59 12.27 -4.02
CA ALA A 39 -25.38 11.48 -4.16
C ALA A 39 -25.06 11.23 -5.65
N LEU A 40 -23.79 11.35 -6.00
CA LEU A 40 -23.34 11.11 -7.36
C LEU A 40 -23.54 9.64 -7.76
N ARG A 41 -24.01 9.43 -8.98
CA ARG A 41 -24.08 8.11 -9.61
C ARG A 41 -22.70 7.59 -9.99
N GLU A 42 -22.60 6.29 -10.23
CA GLU A 42 -21.34 5.62 -10.64
C GLU A 42 -20.79 6.16 -11.97
N ASP A 43 -21.66 6.60 -12.89
CA ASP A 43 -21.25 7.18 -14.18
C ASP A 43 -20.84 8.66 -14.08
N GLN A 44 -21.06 9.31 -12.92
CA GLN A 44 -20.66 10.68 -12.66
C GLN A 44 -19.29 10.74 -11.99
N ARG A 45 -18.50 11.75 -12.38
CA ARG A 45 -17.19 12.03 -11.78
C ARG A 45 -17.27 13.30 -10.95
N PRO A 46 -16.85 13.28 -9.68
CA PRO A 46 -16.78 14.49 -8.89
C PRO A 46 -15.70 15.42 -9.45
N GLY A 47 -15.96 16.72 -9.41
CA GLY A 47 -15.02 17.76 -9.79
C GLY A 47 -15.02 18.88 -8.77
N MET A 48 -13.89 19.59 -8.63
CA MET A 48 -13.73 20.71 -7.71
C MET A 48 -14.40 21.98 -8.24
N ILE A 49 -15.73 21.96 -8.38
CA ILE A 49 -16.49 23.04 -9.03
C ILE A 49 -16.89 24.18 -8.08
N GLY A 50 -16.57 24.09 -6.79
CA GLY A 50 -16.97 25.06 -5.76
C GLY A 50 -18.46 24.97 -5.41
N GLY A 51 -18.99 26.00 -4.75
CA GLY A 51 -20.36 26.00 -4.23
C GLY A 51 -20.47 25.22 -2.91
N GLY A 52 -21.44 24.31 -2.80
CA GLY A 52 -21.75 23.62 -1.55
C GLY A 52 -22.55 24.51 -0.58
N LEU A 53 -22.37 24.30 0.73
CA LEU A 53 -23.01 25.13 1.76
C LEU A 53 -22.42 26.54 1.87
N GLY A 54 -21.20 26.75 1.37
CA GLY A 54 -20.50 28.04 1.36
C GLY A 54 -20.38 28.67 -0.03
N PRO A 55 -19.91 29.94 -0.11
CA PRO A 55 -19.59 30.60 -1.38
C PRO A 55 -18.21 30.19 -1.92
N TYR A 56 -17.86 28.91 -1.83
CA TYR A 56 -16.54 28.40 -2.18
C TYR A 56 -16.27 28.48 -3.68
N ARG A 57 -15.08 28.93 -4.07
CA ARG A 57 -14.66 28.94 -5.48
C ARG A 57 -14.25 27.54 -5.93
N PRO A 58 -14.16 27.27 -7.25
CA PRO A 58 -13.60 26.02 -7.76
C PRO A 58 -12.21 25.73 -7.19
N GLY A 59 -12.04 24.58 -6.55
CA GLY A 59 -10.79 24.20 -5.86
C GLY A 59 -10.60 24.84 -4.48
N GLU A 60 -11.58 25.58 -3.96
CA GLU A 60 -11.50 26.15 -2.61
C GLU A 60 -11.89 25.11 -1.55
N TYR A 61 -11.00 24.86 -0.59
CA TYR A 61 -11.24 23.93 0.53
C TYR A 61 -12.01 24.59 1.69
N SER A 62 -12.80 23.81 2.43
CA SER A 62 -13.74 24.23 3.49
C SER A 62 -13.12 24.25 4.90
N ASP A 63 -13.95 24.23 5.96
CA ASP A 63 -13.51 24.31 7.34
C ASP A 63 -12.64 23.14 7.79
N ASP A 64 -12.79 21.96 7.17
CA ASP A 64 -11.94 20.79 7.35
C ASP A 64 -10.46 21.15 7.24
N THR A 65 -10.06 21.64 6.06
CA THR A 65 -8.67 22.02 5.79
C THR A 65 -8.31 23.34 6.44
N GLN A 66 -9.21 24.33 6.50
CA GLN A 66 -8.92 25.63 7.10
C GLN A 66 -8.58 25.50 8.59
N MET A 67 -9.32 24.67 9.33
CA MET A 67 -9.01 24.38 10.72
C MET A 67 -7.78 23.48 10.86
N GLN A 68 -7.57 22.52 9.95
CA GLN A 68 -6.36 21.70 9.95
C GLN A 68 -5.10 22.56 9.75
N VAL A 69 -5.16 23.58 8.89
CA VAL A 69 -4.10 24.56 8.68
C VAL A 69 -3.77 25.32 9.97
N CYS A 70 -4.76 25.66 10.80
CA CYS A 70 -4.51 26.29 12.10
C CYS A 70 -3.66 25.39 13.02
N VAL A 71 -3.94 24.08 13.02
CA VAL A 71 -3.14 23.09 13.76
C VAL A 71 -1.75 22.95 13.13
N ALA A 72 -1.68 22.86 11.80
CA ALA A 72 -0.44 22.70 11.05
C ALA A 72 0.53 23.87 11.23
N GLN A 73 0.04 25.11 11.28
CA GLN A 73 0.86 26.31 11.50
C GLN A 73 1.60 26.26 12.84
N VAL A 74 0.95 25.73 13.90
CA VAL A 74 1.57 25.54 15.22
C VAL A 74 2.50 24.33 15.19
N ALA A 75 2.05 23.21 14.63
CA ALA A 75 2.85 21.98 14.56
C ALA A 75 4.16 22.19 13.75
N ALA A 76 4.12 22.99 12.68
CA ALA A 76 5.27 23.32 11.84
C ALA A 76 6.33 24.21 12.54
N THR A 77 6.06 24.73 13.74
CA THR A 77 7.08 25.39 14.57
C THR A 77 7.88 24.40 15.42
N GLY A 78 7.53 23.11 15.40
CA GLY A 78 8.13 22.09 16.28
C GLY A 78 7.58 22.13 17.71
N ALA A 79 6.44 22.77 17.93
CA ALA A 79 5.79 22.79 19.24
C ALA A 79 5.24 21.41 19.60
N ASP A 80 5.40 21.00 20.85
CA ASP A 80 4.72 19.80 21.39
C ASP A 80 3.23 20.11 21.55
N LEU A 81 2.39 19.44 20.75
CA LEU A 81 0.95 19.72 20.69
C LEU A 81 0.17 19.29 21.95
N ARG A 82 0.85 18.66 22.92
CA ARG A 82 0.31 18.39 24.25
C ARG A 82 0.45 19.58 25.20
N GLY A 83 1.41 20.46 24.91
CA GLY A 83 1.76 21.60 25.75
C GLY A 83 0.68 22.70 25.75
N PRO A 84 0.47 23.39 26.89
CA PRO A 84 -0.55 24.43 27.01
C PRO A 84 -0.33 25.58 26.02
N GLU A 85 0.92 25.99 25.76
CA GLU A 85 1.24 27.07 24.82
C GLU A 85 0.86 26.71 23.38
N ALA A 86 1.10 25.46 22.96
CA ALA A 86 0.72 24.99 21.63
C ALA A 86 -0.80 24.95 21.48
N LEU A 87 -1.51 24.45 22.50
CA LEU A 87 -2.97 24.39 22.52
C LEU A 87 -3.59 25.79 22.51
N ASP A 88 -3.00 26.76 23.23
CA ASP A 88 -3.41 28.16 23.20
C ASP A 88 -3.21 28.79 21.82
N ALA A 89 -2.09 28.50 21.16
CA ALA A 89 -1.81 28.98 19.81
C ALA A 89 -2.81 28.41 18.78
N ILE A 90 -3.17 27.12 18.90
CA ILE A 90 -4.20 26.48 18.07
C ILE A 90 -5.57 27.13 18.32
N ALA A 91 -5.94 27.29 19.59
CA ALA A 91 -7.20 27.92 19.99
C ALA A 91 -7.32 29.37 19.47
N ALA A 92 -6.25 30.15 19.56
CA ALA A 92 -6.17 31.49 18.98
C ALA A 92 -6.23 31.44 17.44
N GLY A 93 -5.65 30.41 16.81
CA GLY A 93 -5.78 30.14 15.37
C GLY A 93 -7.23 29.95 14.95
N PHE A 94 -7.99 29.09 15.66
CA PHE A 94 -9.42 28.90 15.40
C PHE A 94 -10.23 30.18 15.56
N ARG A 95 -9.87 31.05 16.54
CA ARG A 95 -10.48 32.37 16.66
C ARG A 95 -10.21 33.24 15.44
N ARG A 96 -8.94 33.36 15.03
CA ARG A 96 -8.57 34.17 13.84
C ARG A 96 -9.25 33.67 12.57
N TRP A 97 -9.38 32.36 12.43
CA TRP A 97 -10.12 31.74 11.34
C TRP A 97 -11.60 32.15 11.36
N LEU A 98 -12.27 31.98 12.51
CA LEU A 98 -13.68 32.35 12.66
C LEU A 98 -13.92 33.84 12.36
N ASP A 99 -13.04 34.71 12.84
CA ASP A 99 -13.19 36.16 12.68
C ASP A 99 -12.77 36.65 11.29
N GLY A 100 -11.88 35.92 10.60
CA GLY A 100 -11.11 36.42 9.46
C GLY A 100 -11.30 35.68 8.14
N GLY A 101 -12.08 34.59 8.09
CA GLY A 101 -12.33 33.91 6.81
C GLY A 101 -13.07 32.58 6.82
N ALA A 102 -13.73 32.21 7.91
CA ALA A 102 -14.61 31.05 7.94
C ALA A 102 -15.81 31.24 6.99
N SER A 103 -15.93 30.36 6.00
CA SER A 103 -17.02 30.39 5.00
C SER A 103 -18.19 29.51 5.42
N ASP A 104 -17.90 28.30 5.90
CA ASP A 104 -18.81 27.50 6.70
C ASP A 104 -18.17 27.12 8.05
N VAL A 105 -18.99 26.84 9.06
CA VAL A 105 -18.57 26.37 10.38
C VAL A 105 -19.66 25.48 10.95
N GLY A 106 -19.31 24.22 11.20
CA GLY A 106 -20.20 23.27 11.86
C GLY A 106 -20.82 23.80 13.17
N ALA A 107 -22.09 23.44 13.44
CA ALA A 107 -22.90 24.05 14.49
C ALA A 107 -22.28 23.96 15.91
N GLN A 108 -21.70 22.81 16.27
CA GLN A 108 -21.00 22.64 17.55
C GLN A 108 -19.75 23.53 17.61
N THR A 109 -18.89 23.50 16.58
CA THR A 109 -17.70 24.35 16.51
C THR A 109 -18.07 25.83 16.65
N ARG A 110 -19.07 26.30 15.89
CA ARG A 110 -19.56 27.69 15.96
C ARG A 110 -20.03 28.06 17.36
N THR A 111 -20.80 27.19 18.01
CA THR A 111 -21.33 27.42 19.36
C THR A 111 -20.21 27.48 20.39
N VAL A 112 -19.27 26.53 20.36
CA VAL A 112 -18.13 26.47 21.28
C VAL A 112 -17.22 27.68 21.10
N LEU A 113 -16.82 28.00 19.86
CA LEU A 113 -16.00 29.18 19.59
C LEU A 113 -16.76 30.45 20.02
N GLY A 114 -18.04 30.61 19.71
CA GLY A 114 -18.82 31.79 20.11
C GLY A 114 -19.02 31.95 21.63
N ALA A 115 -19.06 30.85 22.38
CA ALA A 115 -19.15 30.87 23.84
C ALA A 115 -17.80 31.16 24.50
N ALA A 116 -16.71 30.57 23.99
CA ALA A 116 -15.38 30.71 24.56
C ALA A 116 -14.87 32.16 24.58
N GLY A 117 -15.26 32.99 23.61
CA GLY A 117 -14.87 34.42 23.57
C GLY A 117 -15.39 35.24 24.77
N ARG A 118 -16.30 34.68 25.58
CA ARG A 118 -16.88 35.30 26.77
C ARG A 118 -16.39 34.69 28.08
N LEU A 119 -15.54 33.66 28.02
CA LEU A 119 -15.03 32.96 29.20
C LEU A 119 -13.65 33.50 29.60
N PRO A 120 -13.34 33.53 30.91
CA PRO A 120 -12.00 33.89 31.39
C PRO A 120 -11.02 32.72 31.16
N GLY A 121 -9.72 33.02 31.28
CA GLY A 121 -8.64 32.04 31.14
C GLY A 121 -7.88 32.17 29.83
N SER A 122 -6.97 31.24 29.58
CA SER A 122 -6.25 31.16 28.30
C SER A 122 -7.21 30.77 27.15
N PRO A 123 -6.84 31.02 25.88
CA PRO A 123 -7.67 30.62 24.74
C PRO A 123 -8.07 29.14 24.75
N ALA A 124 -7.15 28.22 25.07
CA ALA A 124 -7.45 26.79 25.12
C ALA A 124 -8.33 26.41 26.32
N GLU A 125 -8.09 27.03 27.49
CA GLU A 125 -8.93 26.82 28.68
C GLU A 125 -10.37 27.26 28.42
N ALA A 126 -10.55 28.45 27.85
CA ALA A 126 -11.86 28.99 27.49
C ALA A 126 -12.58 28.08 26.48
N LEU A 127 -11.88 27.58 25.46
CA LEU A 127 -12.43 26.64 24.50
C LEU A 127 -12.86 25.32 25.13
N ARG A 128 -11.99 24.70 25.92
CA ARG A 128 -12.30 23.43 26.62
C ARG A 128 -13.47 23.59 27.57
N GLU A 129 -13.54 24.70 28.30
CA GLU A 129 -14.66 24.96 29.20
C GLU A 129 -15.97 25.18 28.44
N ALA A 130 -15.95 25.95 27.35
CA ALA A 130 -17.12 26.10 26.47
C ALA A 130 -17.57 24.75 25.89
N ALA A 131 -16.61 23.91 25.47
CA ALA A 131 -16.89 22.59 24.92
C ALA A 131 -17.47 21.63 25.96
N ARG A 132 -16.97 21.65 27.21
CA ARG A 132 -17.57 20.89 28.32
C ARG A 132 -18.99 21.34 28.64
N ARG A 133 -19.25 22.65 28.68
CA ARG A 133 -20.60 23.19 28.90
C ARG A 133 -21.56 22.80 27.78
N TYR A 134 -21.08 22.85 26.53
CA TYR A 134 -21.83 22.35 25.39
C TYR A 134 -22.16 20.87 25.58
N ALA A 135 -21.16 20.05 25.90
CA ALA A 135 -21.36 18.61 26.06
C ALA A 135 -22.32 18.25 27.21
N ALA A 136 -22.27 18.98 28.33
CA ALA A 136 -23.19 18.77 29.45
C ALA A 136 -24.65 19.17 29.13
N GLY A 137 -24.84 20.10 28.18
CA GLY A 137 -26.16 20.63 27.81
C GLY A 137 -26.81 19.95 26.61
N HIS A 138 -26.11 19.06 25.90
CA HIS A 138 -26.58 18.45 24.66
C HIS A 138 -26.48 16.93 24.70
N ARG A 139 -27.42 16.26 24.02
CA ARG A 139 -27.45 14.79 23.92
C ARG A 139 -26.54 14.24 22.81
N LEU A 140 -26.23 15.04 21.80
CA LEU A 140 -25.45 14.65 20.62
C LEU A 140 -24.24 15.58 20.53
N THR A 141 -23.06 15.03 20.84
CA THR A 141 -21.81 15.78 21.05
C THR A 141 -20.62 15.24 20.25
N ALA A 142 -20.83 14.11 19.57
CA ALA A 142 -19.82 13.36 18.84
C ALA A 142 -19.73 13.78 17.35
N GLY A 143 -19.77 15.09 17.07
CA GLY A 143 -19.58 15.60 15.70
C GLY A 143 -18.20 15.27 15.12
N ASN A 144 -18.10 15.12 13.80
CA ASN A 144 -16.86 14.85 13.08
C ASN A 144 -15.85 16.02 13.05
N GLY A 145 -16.26 17.22 13.48
CA GLY A 145 -15.51 18.47 13.35
C GLY A 145 -14.14 18.51 14.03
N SER A 146 -13.81 17.57 14.93
CA SER A 146 -12.44 17.38 15.40
C SER A 146 -11.63 16.42 14.54
N LEU A 147 -12.22 15.32 14.05
CA LEU A 147 -11.53 14.29 13.28
C LEU A 147 -10.93 14.86 11.98
N MET A 148 -11.73 15.62 11.23
CA MET A 148 -11.34 16.20 9.95
C MET A 148 -10.02 16.97 9.96
N ARG A 149 -9.74 17.62 11.09
CA ARG A 149 -8.58 18.52 11.24
C ARG A 149 -7.42 17.96 12.05
N THR A 150 -7.48 16.68 12.46
CA THR A 150 -6.47 16.12 13.38
C THR A 150 -5.35 15.36 12.67
N GLY A 151 -5.48 15.06 11.38
CA GLY A 151 -4.47 14.27 10.63
C GLY A 151 -3.03 14.79 10.71
N ILE A 152 -2.82 16.12 10.76
CA ILE A 152 -1.49 16.73 10.89
C ILE A 152 -0.80 16.45 12.24
N VAL A 153 -1.57 16.13 13.29
CA VAL A 153 -1.04 15.80 14.63
C VAL A 153 -0.16 14.54 14.57
N ALA A 154 -0.48 13.60 13.68
CA ALA A 154 0.34 12.42 13.46
C ALA A 154 1.78 12.76 13.05
N LEU A 155 1.96 13.79 12.21
CA LEU A 155 3.29 14.22 11.74
C LEU A 155 4.13 14.84 12.85
N ALA A 156 3.50 15.51 13.82
CA ALA A 156 4.21 16.13 14.95
C ALA A 156 4.80 15.11 15.93
N HIS A 157 4.33 13.86 15.87
CA HIS A 157 4.67 12.79 16.83
C HIS A 157 5.01 11.45 16.14
N LEU A 158 5.63 11.49 14.95
CA LEU A 158 5.98 10.27 14.17
C LEU A 158 6.80 9.26 14.99
N GLY A 159 7.70 9.72 15.86
CA GLY A 159 8.54 8.84 16.69
C GLY A 159 7.85 8.27 17.93
N ASP A 160 6.69 8.80 18.34
CA ASP A 160 6.08 8.50 19.65
C ASP A 160 4.56 8.32 19.54
N PRO A 161 4.06 7.07 19.40
CA PRO A 161 2.63 6.81 19.23
C PRO A 161 1.80 7.14 20.49
N ALA A 162 2.39 7.13 21.68
CA ALA A 162 1.70 7.49 22.91
C ALA A 162 1.50 9.01 22.99
N ALA A 163 2.57 9.79 22.74
CA ALA A 163 2.48 11.25 22.68
C ALA A 163 1.53 11.72 21.56
N MET A 164 1.52 11.01 20.42
CA MET A 164 0.56 11.24 19.34
C MET A 164 -0.89 11.08 19.81
N ALA A 165 -1.21 10.00 20.55
CA ALA A 165 -2.55 9.75 21.05
C ALA A 165 -3.00 10.81 22.07
N GLU A 166 -2.09 11.22 22.97
CA GLU A 166 -2.31 12.31 23.92
C GLU A 166 -2.58 13.64 23.20
N ALA A 167 -1.77 13.98 22.20
CA ALA A 167 -1.92 15.20 21.42
C ALA A 167 -3.25 15.22 20.62
N ALA A 168 -3.59 14.12 19.95
CA ALA A 168 -4.83 14.00 19.19
C ALA A 168 -6.05 14.19 20.10
N THR A 169 -6.04 13.58 21.29
CA THR A 169 -7.07 13.76 22.31
C THR A 169 -7.15 15.21 22.80
N ALA A 170 -6.00 15.82 23.09
CA ALA A 170 -5.91 17.19 23.61
C ALA A 170 -6.40 18.25 22.62
N VAL A 171 -6.10 18.07 21.32
CA VAL A 171 -6.55 18.93 20.22
C VAL A 171 -8.04 18.74 19.93
N SER A 172 -8.55 17.49 19.94
CA SER A 172 -9.99 17.22 19.81
C SER A 172 -10.79 17.93 20.91
N ALA A 173 -10.34 17.78 22.16
CA ALA A 173 -10.99 18.31 23.35
C ALA A 173 -11.12 19.85 23.38
N LEU A 174 -10.41 20.59 22.52
CA LEU A 174 -10.62 22.03 22.36
C LEU A 174 -12.07 22.36 21.95
N THR A 175 -12.75 21.46 21.24
CA THR A 175 -14.14 21.71 20.80
C THR A 175 -15.07 20.50 20.91
N HIS A 176 -14.51 19.29 20.90
CA HIS A 176 -15.24 18.03 20.93
C HIS A 176 -14.60 17.14 22.02
N PRO A 177 -15.01 17.28 23.29
CA PRO A 177 -14.50 16.50 24.41
C PRO A 177 -15.12 15.10 24.50
N ASP A 178 -15.97 14.74 23.53
CA ASP A 178 -16.62 13.44 23.47
C ASP A 178 -15.58 12.31 23.31
N PRO A 179 -15.67 11.22 24.09
CA PRO A 179 -14.75 10.08 23.96
C PRO A 179 -14.71 9.46 22.57
N GLU A 180 -15.82 9.45 21.82
CA GLU A 180 -15.82 8.92 20.46
C GLU A 180 -15.01 9.78 19.49
N CYS A 181 -15.07 11.10 19.65
CA CYS A 181 -14.24 12.04 18.89
C CYS A 181 -12.75 11.82 19.19
N ALA A 182 -12.40 11.66 20.47
CA ALA A 182 -11.02 11.41 20.87
C ALA A 182 -10.50 10.09 20.28
N ASP A 183 -11.24 8.99 20.41
CA ASP A 183 -10.82 7.70 19.88
C ASP A 183 -10.63 7.75 18.35
N ALA A 184 -11.59 8.34 17.63
CA ALA A 184 -11.52 8.45 16.18
C ALA A 184 -10.27 9.22 15.74
N CYS A 185 -9.96 10.33 16.42
CA CYS A 185 -8.75 11.10 16.17
C CYS A 185 -7.47 10.29 16.43
N VAL A 186 -7.44 9.48 17.50
CA VAL A 186 -6.30 8.60 17.83
C VAL A 186 -6.12 7.51 16.76
N LEU A 187 -7.19 6.83 16.37
CA LEU A 187 -7.16 5.78 15.35
C LEU A 187 -6.69 6.35 14.01
N TRP A 188 -7.22 7.50 13.59
CA TRP A 188 -6.86 8.12 12.32
C TRP A 188 -5.41 8.62 12.32
N CYS A 189 -4.95 9.23 13.42
CA CYS A 189 -3.54 9.62 13.56
C CYS A 189 -2.61 8.40 13.51
N SER A 190 -3.00 7.27 14.12
CA SER A 190 -2.22 6.03 14.07
C SER A 190 -2.15 5.45 12.66
N GLY A 191 -3.26 5.52 11.92
CA GLY A 191 -3.33 5.24 10.49
C GLY A 191 -2.35 6.08 9.68
N ILE A 192 -2.44 7.41 9.80
CA ILE A 192 -1.58 8.35 9.07
C ILE A 192 -0.10 8.14 9.42
N ARG A 193 0.23 8.01 10.71
CA ARG A 193 1.60 7.74 11.16
C ARG A 193 2.16 6.48 10.50
N THR A 194 1.40 5.39 10.49
CA THR A 194 1.82 4.11 9.91
C THR A 194 1.92 4.20 8.39
N ALA A 195 0.98 4.88 7.73
CA ALA A 195 1.02 5.11 6.29
C ALA A 195 2.27 5.90 5.89
N VAL A 196 2.64 6.95 6.64
CA VAL A 196 3.86 7.73 6.41
C VAL A 196 5.11 6.87 6.56
N LEU A 197 5.25 6.17 7.69
CA LEU A 197 6.46 5.43 8.01
C LEU A 197 6.63 4.14 7.21
N ASN A 198 5.54 3.43 6.96
CA ASN A 198 5.57 2.06 6.45
C ASN A 198 4.92 1.90 5.08
N GLY A 199 4.15 2.88 4.62
CA GLY A 199 3.40 2.76 3.37
C GLY A 199 2.33 1.67 3.45
N THR A 200 1.64 1.53 4.58
CA THR A 200 0.49 0.61 4.73
C THR A 200 -0.65 1.30 5.48
N PHE A 201 -1.87 0.77 5.36
CA PHE A 201 -3.03 1.28 6.08
C PHE A 201 -3.27 0.59 7.43
N ASP A 202 -2.39 -0.35 7.83
CA ASP A 202 -2.56 -1.20 9.02
C ASP A 202 -2.66 -0.40 10.32
N GLY A 203 -2.14 0.84 10.31
CA GLY A 203 -2.13 1.74 11.46
C GLY A 203 -3.50 2.05 12.04
N VAL A 204 -4.55 2.04 11.22
CA VAL A 204 -5.93 2.28 11.70
C VAL A 204 -6.34 1.20 12.69
N ARG A 205 -6.11 -0.08 12.35
CA ARG A 205 -6.38 -1.21 13.26
C ARG A 205 -5.35 -1.30 14.37
N ALA A 206 -4.07 -1.09 14.09
CA ALA A 206 -3.03 -1.09 15.12
C ALA A 206 -3.27 0.00 16.19
N GLY A 207 -3.94 1.11 15.84
CA GLY A 207 -4.36 2.16 16.74
C GLY A 207 -5.33 1.71 17.85
N LEU A 208 -6.00 0.56 17.71
CA LEU A 208 -6.86 0.01 18.77
C LEU A 208 -6.09 -0.19 20.08
N GLU A 209 -4.80 -0.54 20.01
CA GLU A 209 -3.95 -0.70 21.20
C GLU A 209 -3.69 0.62 21.94
N LEU A 210 -3.86 1.76 21.27
CA LEU A 210 -3.73 3.10 21.88
C LEU A 210 -5.03 3.56 22.56
N LEU A 211 -6.14 2.84 22.37
CA LEU A 211 -7.41 3.16 23.02
C LEU A 211 -7.53 2.49 24.41
N PRO A 212 -8.36 3.06 25.31
CA PRO A 212 -8.72 2.40 26.55
C PRO A 212 -9.27 1.00 26.31
N ALA A 213 -8.85 0.00 27.11
CA ALA A 213 -9.17 -1.41 26.91
C ALA A 213 -10.67 -1.69 26.68
N GLY A 214 -11.56 -1.04 27.45
CA GLY A 214 -13.01 -1.22 27.34
C GLY A 214 -13.65 -0.65 26.06
N ARG A 215 -12.89 0.05 25.21
CA ARG A 215 -13.37 0.67 23.97
C ARG A 215 -12.81 -0.02 22.71
N ARG A 216 -11.83 -0.91 22.87
CA ARG A 216 -11.15 -1.59 21.74
C ARG A 216 -12.09 -2.47 20.94
N ASP A 217 -12.84 -3.35 21.61
CA ASP A 217 -13.79 -4.27 20.94
C ASP A 217 -14.92 -3.52 20.22
N LEU A 218 -15.36 -2.38 20.78
CA LEU A 218 -16.37 -1.53 20.15
C LEU A 218 -15.84 -0.97 18.83
N TRP A 219 -14.63 -0.42 18.83
CA TRP A 219 -14.03 0.14 17.62
C TRP A 219 -13.59 -0.93 16.63
N ALA A 220 -13.13 -2.10 17.08
CA ALA A 220 -12.84 -3.22 16.21
C ALA A 220 -14.07 -3.61 15.37
N LYS A 221 -15.25 -3.75 16.00
CA LYS A 221 -16.52 -4.04 15.30
C LYS A 221 -16.91 -2.95 14.31
N ARG A 222 -16.69 -1.68 14.65
CA ARG A 222 -16.96 -0.54 13.75
C ARG A 222 -16.06 -0.56 12.51
N LEU A 223 -14.79 -0.94 12.69
CA LEU A 223 -13.86 -1.11 11.57
C LEU A 223 -14.20 -2.33 10.72
N ASP A 224 -14.61 -3.45 11.35
CA ASP A 224 -15.09 -4.64 10.64
C ASP A 224 -16.31 -4.30 9.76
N GLU A 225 -17.27 -3.54 10.29
CA GLU A 225 -18.44 -3.07 9.54
C GLU A 225 -18.04 -2.16 8.36
N ALA A 226 -17.10 -1.23 8.57
CA ALA A 226 -16.60 -0.35 7.51
C ALA A 226 -15.90 -1.11 6.37
N GLU A 227 -15.21 -2.20 6.66
CA GLU A 227 -14.58 -3.05 5.64
C GLU A 227 -15.62 -3.92 4.90
N ALA A 228 -16.71 -4.28 5.57
CA ALA A 228 -17.78 -5.11 5.02
C ALA A 228 -18.79 -4.35 4.15
N GLU A 229 -19.07 -3.09 4.47
CA GLU A 229 -20.16 -2.30 3.87
C GLU A 229 -19.63 -1.16 2.97
N PRO A 230 -20.35 -0.79 1.89
CA PRO A 230 -19.94 0.30 1.01
C PRO A 230 -20.03 1.69 1.70
N PRO A 231 -19.30 2.72 1.22
CA PRO A 231 -19.25 4.02 1.90
C PRO A 231 -20.62 4.67 2.14
N ARG A 232 -21.55 4.52 1.18
CA ARG A 232 -22.95 5.00 1.24
C ARG A 232 -23.79 4.39 2.36
N HIS A 233 -23.35 3.28 2.97
CA HIS A 233 -24.01 2.68 4.15
C HIS A 233 -23.95 3.61 5.36
N PHE A 234 -22.91 4.44 5.45
CA PHE A 234 -22.64 5.32 6.58
C PHE A 234 -23.23 6.72 6.37
N ALA A 235 -24.54 6.78 6.10
CA ALA A 235 -25.27 8.01 5.75
C ALA A 235 -25.39 9.05 6.89
N GLY A 236 -25.18 8.65 8.15
CA GLY A 236 -25.10 9.52 9.31
C GLY A 236 -23.69 10.07 9.56
N ASN A 237 -22.94 10.36 8.51
CA ASN A 237 -21.53 10.75 8.55
C ASN A 237 -21.23 12.16 9.12
N GLY A 238 -22.25 12.91 9.56
CA GLY A 238 -22.04 14.04 10.49
C GLY A 238 -21.61 13.59 11.90
N TRP A 239 -21.85 12.31 12.25
CA TRP A 239 -21.32 11.66 13.45
C TRP A 239 -19.91 11.12 13.18
N VAL A 240 -18.96 11.42 14.08
CA VAL A 240 -17.53 11.11 13.91
C VAL A 240 -17.25 9.64 13.60
N VAL A 241 -18.04 8.72 14.16
CA VAL A 241 -17.86 7.29 13.93
C VAL A 241 -18.20 6.93 12.49
N GLN A 242 -19.35 7.38 11.99
CA GLN A 242 -19.75 7.10 10.61
C GLN A 242 -18.92 7.88 9.60
N ALA A 243 -18.43 9.08 9.93
CA ALA A 243 -17.43 9.78 9.11
C ALA A 243 -16.16 8.93 8.92
N LEU A 244 -15.63 8.38 10.02
CA LEU A 244 -14.48 7.48 9.99
C LEU A 244 -14.79 6.20 9.21
N GLN A 245 -15.94 5.58 9.46
CA GLN A 245 -16.34 4.35 8.77
C GLN A 245 -16.52 4.57 7.26
N ALA A 246 -17.15 5.67 6.84
CA ALA A 246 -17.31 6.04 5.44
C ALA A 246 -15.95 6.23 4.76
N ALA A 247 -15.04 6.99 5.38
CA ALA A 247 -13.70 7.21 4.85
C ALA A 247 -12.88 5.92 4.80
N TRP A 248 -12.94 5.08 5.85
CA TRP A 248 -12.24 3.80 5.91
C TRP A 248 -12.79 2.79 4.90
N SER A 249 -14.10 2.74 4.73
CA SER A 249 -14.77 1.95 3.71
C SER A 249 -14.33 2.37 2.31
N ALA A 250 -14.32 3.67 2.03
CA ALA A 250 -13.90 4.21 0.73
C ALA A 250 -12.45 3.82 0.39
N ILE A 251 -11.56 3.82 1.37
CA ILE A 251 -10.16 3.42 1.19
C ILE A 251 -10.02 1.91 1.02
N THR A 252 -10.63 1.10 1.90
CA THR A 252 -10.38 -0.35 1.93
C THR A 252 -11.11 -1.11 0.84
N ARG A 253 -12.27 -0.61 0.40
CA ARG A 253 -13.08 -1.23 -0.64
C ARG A 253 -12.73 -0.76 -2.05
N THR A 254 -11.95 0.31 -2.18
CA THR A 254 -11.40 0.69 -3.48
C THR A 254 -10.19 -0.17 -3.78
N ALA A 255 -10.23 -0.91 -4.89
CA ALA A 255 -9.10 -1.72 -5.30
C ALA A 255 -7.90 -0.84 -5.70
N VAL A 256 -6.70 -1.23 -5.27
CA VAL A 256 -5.45 -0.63 -5.77
C VAL A 256 -5.21 -1.13 -7.19
N PRO A 257 -5.13 -0.24 -8.20
CA PRO A 257 -4.86 -0.68 -9.57
C PRO A 257 -3.51 -1.38 -9.69
N VAL A 258 -3.47 -2.44 -10.50
CA VAL A 258 -2.22 -3.10 -10.87
C VAL A 258 -1.47 -2.20 -11.86
N LEU A 259 -0.15 -2.09 -11.71
CA LEU A 259 0.69 -1.28 -12.60
C LEU A 259 0.61 -1.82 -14.03
N ASP A 260 -0.05 -1.06 -14.90
CA ASP A 260 -0.12 -1.27 -16.35
C ASP A 260 -0.18 0.09 -17.06
N PRO A 261 0.98 0.71 -17.34
CA PRO A 261 1.01 2.01 -17.99
C PRO A 261 0.38 2.05 -19.39
N ALA A 262 0.30 0.90 -20.08
CA ALA A 262 -0.35 0.83 -21.40
C ALA A 262 -1.86 1.10 -21.32
N GLN A 263 -2.48 0.77 -20.19
CA GLN A 263 -3.88 1.09 -19.90
C GLN A 263 -4.03 2.35 -19.03
N GLY A 264 -2.94 3.07 -18.77
CA GLY A 264 -2.92 4.20 -17.84
C GLY A 264 -3.16 3.79 -16.39
N HIS A 265 -2.93 2.53 -16.02
CA HIS A 265 -3.14 2.04 -14.66
C HIS A 265 -1.86 2.18 -13.83
N PHE A 266 -1.98 2.92 -12.73
CA PHE A 266 -0.92 3.13 -11.76
C PHE A 266 -1.45 2.86 -10.35
N PRO A 267 -0.67 2.23 -9.44
CA PRO A 267 -1.10 2.00 -8.06
C PRO A 267 -1.58 3.28 -7.35
N ALA A 268 -0.87 4.41 -7.53
CA ALA A 268 -1.25 5.72 -7.00
C ALA A 268 -2.67 6.20 -7.40
N LEU A 269 -3.25 5.70 -8.50
CA LEU A 269 -4.64 6.02 -8.87
C LEU A 269 -5.64 5.58 -7.80
N HIS A 270 -5.25 4.67 -6.90
CA HIS A 270 -6.03 4.34 -5.72
C HIS A 270 -6.44 5.59 -4.92
N LEU A 271 -5.56 6.60 -4.79
CA LEU A 271 -5.89 7.86 -4.11
C LEU A 271 -7.08 8.55 -4.77
N ARG A 272 -7.03 8.72 -6.09
CA ARG A 272 -8.11 9.35 -6.85
C ARG A 272 -9.40 8.54 -6.73
N LEU A 273 -9.34 7.24 -6.99
CA LEU A 273 -10.52 6.38 -7.01
C LEU A 273 -11.20 6.32 -5.64
N ALA A 274 -10.42 6.23 -4.56
CA ALA A 274 -10.94 6.20 -3.20
C ALA A 274 -11.52 7.54 -2.76
N LEU A 275 -10.94 8.67 -3.20
CA LEU A 275 -11.55 9.99 -2.99
C LEU A 275 -12.85 10.16 -3.76
N GLU A 276 -12.93 9.69 -5.01
CA GLU A 276 -14.18 9.68 -5.77
C GLU A 276 -15.24 8.81 -5.06
N ALA A 277 -14.85 7.65 -4.51
CA ALA A 277 -15.74 6.80 -3.72
C ALA A 277 -16.17 7.45 -2.39
N ALA A 278 -15.30 8.21 -1.73
CA ALA A 278 -15.60 8.97 -0.53
C ALA A 278 -16.66 10.05 -0.80
N VAL A 279 -16.56 10.78 -1.91
CA VAL A 279 -17.59 11.76 -2.31
C VAL A 279 -18.91 11.06 -2.66
N ARG A 280 -18.86 9.89 -3.29
CA ARG A 280 -20.06 9.07 -3.57
C ARG A 280 -20.72 8.48 -2.31
N ALA A 281 -20.11 8.60 -1.13
CA ALA A 281 -20.78 8.24 0.13
C ALA A 281 -22.00 9.15 0.40
N GLY A 282 -22.01 10.37 -0.15
CA GLY A 282 -23.08 11.36 0.03
C GLY A 282 -23.07 11.99 1.43
N HIS A 283 -24.07 12.86 1.67
CA HIS A 283 -24.22 13.61 2.92
C HIS A 283 -23.01 14.53 3.20
N ASP A 284 -22.23 14.27 4.24
CA ASP A 284 -21.08 15.09 4.65
C ASP A 284 -19.82 14.76 3.80
N THR A 285 -19.88 15.13 2.51
CA THR A 285 -18.96 14.64 1.48
C THR A 285 -17.58 15.27 1.54
N ASP A 286 -17.46 16.56 1.86
CA ASP A 286 -16.18 17.23 2.08
C ASP A 286 -15.47 16.64 3.30
N THR A 287 -16.17 16.43 4.42
CA THR A 287 -15.55 15.83 5.61
C THR A 287 -15.04 14.42 5.36
N VAL A 288 -15.88 13.54 4.81
CA VAL A 288 -15.48 12.15 4.53
C VAL A 288 -14.30 12.10 3.55
N ALA A 289 -14.33 12.95 2.51
CA ALA A 289 -13.24 13.01 1.53
C ALA A 289 -11.96 13.64 2.11
N ALA A 290 -12.05 14.64 2.99
CA ALA A 290 -10.90 15.25 3.67
C ALA A 290 -10.20 14.23 4.59
N ILE A 291 -10.99 13.50 5.39
CA ILE A 291 -10.52 12.43 6.27
C ILE A 291 -9.82 11.34 5.45
N ALA A 292 -10.46 10.86 4.39
CA ALA A 292 -9.89 9.85 3.49
C ALA A 292 -8.61 10.36 2.81
N GLY A 293 -8.64 11.60 2.31
CA GLY A 293 -7.54 12.26 1.62
C GLY A 293 -6.29 12.39 2.46
N ALA A 294 -6.43 12.69 3.76
CA ALA A 294 -5.30 12.75 4.68
C ALA A 294 -4.56 11.41 4.76
N LEU A 295 -5.29 10.30 4.85
CA LEU A 295 -4.71 8.95 4.97
C LEU A 295 -4.20 8.42 3.62
N LEU A 296 -4.92 8.68 2.53
CA LEU A 296 -4.48 8.33 1.17
C LEU A 296 -3.21 9.09 0.79
N GLY A 297 -3.15 10.39 1.10
CA GLY A 297 -1.96 11.21 0.93
C GLY A 297 -0.79 10.74 1.80
N ALA A 298 -1.05 10.29 3.03
CA ALA A 298 -0.05 9.65 3.89
C ALA A 298 0.54 8.37 3.27
N ARG A 299 -0.25 7.62 2.49
CA ARG A 299 0.17 6.35 1.87
C ARG A 299 0.90 6.54 0.55
N TRP A 300 0.35 7.38 -0.32
CA TRP A 300 0.78 7.58 -1.71
C TRP A 300 1.66 8.82 -1.91
N GLY A 301 1.75 9.68 -0.90
CA GLY A 301 2.56 10.89 -0.93
C GLY A 301 2.01 11.99 -1.81
N CYS A 302 2.71 13.12 -1.80
CA CYS A 302 2.43 14.27 -2.65
C CYS A 302 2.55 13.89 -4.13
N SER A 303 3.49 13.01 -4.47
CA SER A 303 3.69 12.52 -5.84
C SER A 303 2.52 11.68 -6.37
N GLY A 304 1.74 11.04 -5.48
CA GLY A 304 0.53 10.29 -5.83
C GLY A 304 -0.73 11.14 -6.05
N VAL A 305 -0.74 12.40 -5.62
CA VAL A 305 -1.88 13.30 -5.81
C VAL A 305 -1.92 13.80 -7.28
N PRO A 306 -3.04 13.70 -8.01
CA PRO A 306 -3.14 14.21 -9.39
C PRO A 306 -2.71 15.69 -9.52
N LEU A 307 -1.84 16.02 -10.47
CA LEU A 307 -1.26 17.36 -10.58
C LEU A 307 -2.30 18.46 -10.80
N ASP A 308 -3.37 18.19 -11.54
CA ASP A 308 -4.41 19.20 -11.76
C ASP A 308 -5.21 19.49 -10.49
N TRP A 309 -5.37 18.50 -9.59
CA TRP A 309 -5.94 18.73 -8.27
C TRP A 309 -5.00 19.55 -7.37
N GLN A 310 -3.70 19.25 -7.39
CA GLN A 310 -2.71 20.07 -6.67
C GLN A 310 -2.74 21.54 -7.12
N ARG A 311 -2.92 21.79 -8.41
CA ARG A 311 -2.96 23.14 -8.99
C ARG A 311 -4.26 23.88 -8.67
N ALA A 312 -5.37 23.15 -8.51
CA ALA A 312 -6.67 23.74 -8.21
C ALA A 312 -6.81 24.15 -6.74
N VAL A 313 -6.25 23.36 -5.82
CA VAL A 313 -6.50 23.56 -4.39
C VAL A 313 -5.91 24.84 -3.83
N HIS A 314 -6.78 25.62 -3.18
CA HIS A 314 -6.43 26.83 -2.45
C HIS A 314 -7.49 27.12 -1.40
N GLY A 315 -7.25 28.05 -0.48
CA GLY A 315 -8.27 28.44 0.50
C GLY A 315 -7.68 29.28 1.61
N TRP A 316 -8.49 29.64 2.61
CA TRP A 316 -8.04 30.48 3.71
C TRP A 316 -6.81 29.88 4.43
N PRO A 317 -5.83 30.70 4.86
CA PRO A 317 -5.71 32.17 4.75
C PRO A 317 -5.12 32.68 3.41
N GLY A 318 -5.32 31.98 2.30
CA GLY A 318 -4.68 32.22 1.01
C GLY A 318 -3.57 31.21 0.70
N LEU A 319 -3.59 30.04 1.35
CA LEU A 319 -2.60 28.99 1.13
C LEU A 319 -2.98 28.16 -0.09
N THR A 320 -1.94 27.68 -0.77
CA THR A 320 -2.01 26.84 -1.97
C THR A 320 -1.36 25.48 -1.70
N ALA A 321 -1.47 24.51 -2.61
CA ALA A 321 -0.80 23.21 -2.45
C ALA A 321 0.69 23.29 -2.03
N PRO A 322 1.55 24.13 -2.63
CA PRO A 322 2.92 24.32 -2.16
C PRO A 322 3.04 24.75 -0.69
N ASP A 323 2.15 25.60 -0.19
CA ASP A 323 2.13 26.03 1.21
C ASP A 323 1.75 24.87 2.15
N LEU A 324 0.76 24.08 1.76
CA LEU A 324 0.29 22.92 2.53
C LEU A 324 1.39 21.85 2.62
N VAL A 325 2.05 21.56 1.50
CA VAL A 325 3.23 20.67 1.46
C VAL A 325 4.32 21.19 2.38
N ARG A 326 4.62 22.49 2.34
CA ARG A 326 5.61 23.12 3.23
C ARG A 326 5.29 22.93 4.70
N LEU A 327 4.04 23.18 5.09
CA LEU A 327 3.60 23.00 6.47
C LEU A 327 3.78 21.55 6.92
N ALA A 328 3.30 20.59 6.12
CA ALA A 328 3.38 19.17 6.45
C ALA A 328 4.83 18.66 6.59
N VAL A 329 5.71 19.03 5.65
CA VAL A 329 7.14 18.66 5.70
C VAL A 329 7.83 19.27 6.91
N ARG A 330 7.54 20.54 7.24
CA ARG A 330 8.11 21.20 8.43
C ARG A 330 7.62 20.55 9.72
N THR A 331 6.35 20.18 9.79
CA THR A 331 5.80 19.45 10.94
C THR A 331 6.50 18.11 11.14
N ALA A 332 6.66 17.32 10.08
CA ALA A 332 7.35 16.03 10.15
C ALA A 332 8.83 16.13 10.54
N ARG A 333 9.45 17.30 10.34
CA ARG A 333 10.84 17.62 10.72
C ARG A 333 10.95 18.37 12.06
N GLU A 334 9.91 18.34 12.88
CA GLU A 334 9.90 18.95 14.22
C GLU A 334 10.25 20.45 14.19
N GLY A 335 9.80 21.16 13.15
CA GLY A 335 10.01 22.60 13.01
C GLY A 335 11.43 23.02 12.63
N ALA A 336 12.34 22.08 12.39
CA ALA A 336 13.66 22.39 11.85
C ALA A 336 13.52 23.10 10.50
N GLY A 337 14.01 24.34 10.43
CA GLY A 337 14.34 25.01 9.17
C GLY A 337 15.78 24.65 8.83
N ASP A 338 16.03 24.04 7.68
CA ASP A 338 17.40 23.69 7.30
C ASP A 338 18.04 24.82 6.50
N GLU A 339 19.09 25.41 7.07
CA GLU A 339 20.13 26.20 6.37
C GLU A 339 20.97 25.32 5.40
N ASN A 340 20.73 24.01 5.34
CA ASN A 340 21.39 23.09 4.41
C ASN A 340 20.39 22.19 3.65
N ALA A 341 20.12 22.58 2.41
CA ALA A 341 19.83 21.74 1.23
C ALA A 341 18.65 20.73 1.23
N ALA A 342 17.86 20.55 2.30
CA ALA A 342 16.85 19.48 2.32
C ALA A 342 15.39 19.92 2.42
N ALA A 343 15.07 21.20 2.68
CA ALA A 343 13.70 21.69 2.86
C ALA A 343 13.21 22.53 1.65
N PRO A 344 11.89 22.65 1.47
CA PRO A 344 11.27 23.73 0.70
C PRO A 344 11.75 25.12 1.17
N ALA A 345 12.81 25.67 0.59
CA ALA A 345 13.23 27.03 0.89
C ALA A 345 12.43 28.03 0.02
N PRO A 346 12.14 29.25 0.51
CA PRO A 346 11.55 30.32 -0.31
C PRO A 346 12.45 30.71 -1.49
N HIS A 347 13.74 30.39 -1.40
CA HIS A 347 14.71 30.34 -2.49
C HIS A 347 15.66 29.19 -2.19
N ILE A 348 15.81 28.22 -3.09
CA ILE A 348 16.97 27.32 -3.07
C ILE A 348 18.10 28.11 -3.73
N PRO A 349 19.14 28.57 -3.01
CA PRO A 349 20.29 29.17 -3.66
C PRO A 349 20.93 28.08 -4.51
N LEU A 350 21.02 28.31 -5.82
CA LEU A 350 21.86 27.46 -6.67
C LEU A 350 23.25 27.37 -6.03
N PRO A 351 23.85 26.18 -5.90
CA PRO A 351 25.18 26.06 -5.34
C PRO A 351 26.12 26.98 -6.13
N TYR A 352 26.64 28.00 -5.44
CA TYR A 352 27.63 28.92 -5.99
C TYR A 352 28.79 28.10 -6.56
N GLY A 353 28.93 28.08 -7.89
CA GLY A 353 30.06 27.47 -8.58
C GLY A 353 29.78 26.27 -9.50
N SER A 354 28.54 25.78 -9.65
CA SER A 354 28.23 24.87 -10.77
C SER A 354 27.98 25.68 -12.05
N PRO A 355 28.75 25.48 -13.13
CA PRO A 355 28.51 26.21 -14.37
C PRO A 355 27.20 25.69 -14.99
N GLY A 356 26.10 26.42 -14.78
CA GLY A 356 24.87 26.17 -15.52
C GLY A 356 25.14 26.39 -17.01
N GLY A 357 25.16 25.32 -17.81
CA GLY A 357 25.17 25.43 -19.26
C GLY A 357 23.84 26.02 -19.78
N PRO A 358 23.80 26.57 -21.01
CA PRO A 358 22.57 27.09 -21.60
C PRO A 358 21.51 25.98 -21.68
N ALA A 359 20.26 26.33 -21.40
CA ALA A 359 19.14 25.39 -21.55
C ALA A 359 19.10 24.84 -22.99
N ALA A 360 19.19 23.53 -23.12
CA ALA A 360 19.27 22.88 -24.43
C ALA A 360 17.87 22.60 -24.98
N PRO A 361 17.60 22.79 -26.28
CA PRO A 361 16.33 22.40 -26.86
C PRO A 361 16.17 20.88 -26.83
N HIS A 362 14.94 20.44 -26.60
CA HIS A 362 14.57 19.04 -26.65
C HIS A 362 14.74 18.48 -28.09
N PRO A 363 15.33 17.28 -28.28
CA PRO A 363 15.69 16.76 -29.60
C PRO A 363 14.54 16.68 -30.61
N HIS A 364 13.31 16.44 -30.13
CA HIS A 364 12.13 16.27 -30.98
C HIS A 364 11.14 17.44 -30.91
N ASP A 365 11.38 18.43 -30.03
CA ASP A 365 10.53 19.63 -29.91
C ASP A 365 11.36 20.83 -29.42
N PRO A 366 11.84 21.72 -30.30
CA PRO A 366 12.64 22.87 -29.89
C PRO A 366 11.89 23.87 -28.98
N GLY A 367 10.57 23.73 -28.85
CA GLY A 367 9.75 24.49 -27.90
C GLY A 367 9.79 23.97 -26.46
N VAL A 368 10.46 22.84 -26.19
CA VAL A 368 10.79 22.38 -24.84
C VAL A 368 12.28 22.58 -24.61
N LEU A 369 12.65 23.25 -23.52
CA LEU A 369 14.03 23.50 -23.11
C LEU A 369 14.36 22.69 -21.87
N LEU A 370 15.50 22.01 -21.86
CA LEU A 370 15.99 21.18 -20.76
C LEU A 370 17.15 21.89 -20.07
N GLY A 371 17.05 22.12 -18.76
CA GLY A 371 18.19 22.62 -17.98
C GLY A 371 17.82 23.51 -16.80
N VAL A 372 18.86 24.10 -16.21
CA VAL A 372 18.73 25.09 -15.14
C VAL A 372 18.74 26.48 -15.79
N PRO A 373 17.77 27.35 -15.50
CA PRO A 373 17.84 28.71 -16.00
C PRO A 373 19.09 29.41 -15.45
N GLY A 374 19.91 29.97 -16.34
CA GLY A 374 21.04 30.81 -15.95
C GLY A 374 20.57 32.18 -15.44
N THR A 375 21.49 33.12 -15.31
CA THR A 375 21.18 34.52 -14.96
C THR A 375 20.53 35.31 -16.11
N GLU A 376 20.49 34.75 -17.33
CA GLU A 376 19.87 35.38 -18.49
C GLU A 376 18.40 34.96 -18.66
N PRO A 377 17.49 35.88 -19.05
CA PRO A 377 16.09 35.57 -19.30
C PRO A 377 15.95 34.56 -20.45
N VAL A 378 15.38 33.39 -20.16
CA VAL A 378 15.00 32.42 -21.19
C VAL A 378 13.57 32.75 -21.63
N PRO A 379 13.30 33.06 -22.91
CA PRO A 379 11.95 33.43 -23.35
C PRO A 379 11.09 32.17 -23.40
N VAL A 380 10.43 31.87 -22.28
CA VAL A 380 9.50 30.76 -22.09
C VAL A 380 8.14 31.26 -21.62
N GLY A 381 7.08 30.56 -22.02
CA GLY A 381 5.72 30.83 -21.57
C GLY A 381 5.30 29.99 -20.36
N ALA A 382 6.07 28.94 -20.01
CA ALA A 382 5.81 28.09 -18.87
C ALA A 382 7.09 27.40 -18.34
N VAL A 383 7.09 27.01 -17.07
CA VAL A 383 8.15 26.26 -16.39
C VAL A 383 7.55 25.03 -15.69
N VAL A 384 8.10 23.86 -15.98
CA VAL A 384 7.84 22.61 -15.24
C VAL A 384 9.06 22.30 -14.39
N SER A 385 8.90 22.39 -13.07
CA SER A 385 9.98 22.26 -12.08
C SER A 385 9.88 20.92 -11.37
N LEU A 386 10.87 20.06 -11.57
CA LEU A 386 10.98 18.70 -11.01
C LEU A 386 11.68 18.68 -9.64
N CYS A 387 11.31 19.60 -8.75
CA CYS A 387 11.99 19.81 -7.47
C CYS A 387 11.17 19.28 -6.29
N ARG A 388 11.86 18.97 -5.19
CA ARG A 388 11.23 18.95 -3.85
C ARG A 388 10.55 20.32 -3.68
N ALA A 389 9.25 20.34 -3.38
CA ALA A 389 8.47 21.58 -3.38
C ALA A 389 9.24 22.67 -2.63
N GLY A 390 9.27 23.86 -3.20
CA GLY A 390 10.13 24.97 -2.86
C GLY A 390 9.85 26.01 -3.93
N THR A 391 9.96 27.29 -3.61
CA THR A 391 9.61 28.34 -4.59
C THR A 391 10.48 28.12 -5.84
N PRO A 392 9.89 28.17 -7.05
CA PRO A 392 10.67 27.99 -8.27
C PRO A 392 11.73 29.09 -8.36
N PRO A 393 12.83 28.87 -9.09
CA PRO A 393 13.84 29.91 -9.30
C PRO A 393 13.17 31.20 -9.82
N ASP A 394 13.61 32.34 -9.30
CA ASP A 394 13.08 33.64 -9.65
C ASP A 394 13.44 33.94 -11.11
N LEU A 395 12.48 33.71 -12.00
CA LEU A 395 12.60 33.96 -13.42
C LEU A 395 11.97 35.32 -13.71
N PRO A 396 12.74 36.34 -14.12
CA PRO A 396 12.20 37.67 -14.39
C PRO A 396 11.16 37.62 -15.53
N GLY A 397 9.91 37.98 -15.22
CA GLY A 397 8.78 38.04 -16.17
C GLY A 397 7.44 37.67 -15.50
N ALA A 398 6.42 38.52 -15.68
CA ALA A 398 5.14 38.42 -14.96
C ALA A 398 4.15 37.35 -15.47
N ASP A 399 4.34 36.80 -16.68
CA ASP A 399 3.35 35.95 -17.38
C ASP A 399 3.77 34.48 -17.61
N VAL A 400 4.66 33.94 -16.77
CA VAL A 400 5.13 32.56 -16.89
C VAL A 400 4.29 31.61 -16.02
N GLU A 401 3.60 30.65 -16.64
CA GLU A 401 2.88 29.60 -15.93
C GLU A 401 3.87 28.63 -15.26
N ARG A 402 3.72 28.33 -13.97
CA ARG A 402 4.66 27.50 -13.21
C ARG A 402 3.97 26.25 -12.68
N ILE A 403 4.54 25.09 -12.98
CA ILE A 403 4.08 23.79 -12.52
C ILE A 403 5.19 23.15 -11.71
N GLN A 404 4.87 22.75 -10.48
CA GLN A 404 5.78 22.00 -9.63
C GLN A 404 5.39 20.53 -9.67
N VAL A 405 6.37 19.66 -9.88
CA VAL A 405 6.18 18.22 -9.79
C VAL A 405 7.13 17.70 -8.73
N TRP A 406 6.56 17.11 -7.69
CA TRP A 406 7.33 16.45 -6.65
C TRP A 406 7.87 15.12 -7.18
N LEU A 407 9.19 15.02 -7.30
CA LEU A 407 9.88 13.77 -7.52
C LEU A 407 10.87 13.59 -6.36
N PRO A 408 10.69 12.63 -5.43
CA PRO A 408 11.58 12.45 -4.27
C PRO A 408 13.03 12.12 -4.69
N ASP A 409 14.04 12.38 -3.83
CA ASP A 409 15.40 11.86 -4.02
C ASP A 409 15.83 10.91 -2.90
N GLY A 410 16.08 9.64 -3.20
CA GLY A 410 16.78 8.76 -2.27
C GLY A 410 16.87 7.33 -2.78
N PRO A 411 17.80 6.51 -2.26
CA PRO A 411 17.77 5.07 -2.45
C PRO A 411 16.58 4.48 -1.67
N GLY A 412 15.75 3.70 -2.35
CA GLY A 412 14.55 3.11 -1.75
C GLY A 412 13.33 3.30 -2.64
N GLY A 413 13.33 2.65 -3.81
CA GLY A 413 12.14 2.22 -4.55
C GLY A 413 10.96 3.18 -4.50
N ASP A 414 11.01 4.21 -5.35
CA ASP A 414 9.89 5.10 -5.60
C ASP A 414 8.71 4.30 -6.20
N ALA A 415 7.80 3.81 -5.36
CA ALA A 415 6.68 2.95 -5.76
C ALA A 415 5.77 3.59 -6.84
N ASP A 416 5.78 4.92 -6.96
CA ASP A 416 4.94 5.70 -7.86
C ASP A 416 5.73 6.57 -8.86
N LEU A 417 7.04 6.33 -9.02
CA LEU A 417 7.86 7.08 -9.98
C LEU A 417 7.33 7.04 -11.43
N PRO A 418 6.84 5.91 -11.96
CA PRO A 418 6.23 5.89 -13.28
C PRO A 418 5.03 6.85 -13.39
N TYR A 419 4.20 6.93 -12.36
CA TYR A 419 3.04 7.81 -12.34
C TYR A 419 3.45 9.29 -12.33
N ALA A 420 4.42 9.66 -11.48
CA ALA A 420 4.89 11.03 -11.39
C ALA A 420 5.61 11.50 -12.67
N LEU A 421 6.37 10.60 -13.33
CA LEU A 421 6.99 10.88 -14.64
C LEU A 421 5.95 11.06 -15.75
N ASP A 422 4.93 10.19 -15.80
CA ASP A 422 3.82 10.30 -16.75
C ASP A 422 3.05 11.61 -16.58
N GLN A 423 2.67 11.95 -15.33
CA GLN A 423 2.04 13.22 -14.97
C GLN A 423 2.87 14.43 -15.41
N ALA A 424 4.18 14.44 -15.15
CA ALA A 424 5.07 15.51 -15.57
C ALA A 424 5.12 15.66 -17.10
N ALA A 425 5.25 14.55 -17.82
CA ALA A 425 5.32 14.54 -19.28
C ALA A 425 4.01 15.00 -19.92
N ARG A 426 2.86 14.61 -19.36
CA ARG A 426 1.53 15.08 -19.79
C ARG A 426 1.34 16.57 -19.56
N GLN A 427 1.87 17.14 -18.48
CA GLN A 427 1.83 18.59 -18.27
C GLN A 427 2.71 19.35 -19.28
N VAL A 428 3.89 18.82 -19.62
CA VAL A 428 4.69 19.37 -20.73
C VAL A 428 3.89 19.33 -22.04
N LEU A 429 3.24 18.20 -22.34
CA LEU A 429 2.39 18.04 -23.52
C LEU A 429 1.23 19.03 -23.57
N ARG A 430 0.50 19.22 -22.46
CA ARG A 430 -0.59 20.19 -22.34
C ARG A 430 -0.10 21.60 -22.66
N LEU A 431 1.00 22.03 -22.05
CA LEU A 431 1.59 23.35 -22.26
C LEU A 431 2.04 23.56 -23.71
N ARG A 432 2.67 22.54 -24.32
CA ARG A 432 3.10 22.59 -25.71
C ARG A 432 1.93 22.66 -26.70
N ARG A 433 0.84 21.94 -26.44
CA ARG A 433 -0.41 22.05 -27.22
C ARG A 433 -1.07 23.42 -27.09
N ALA A 434 -0.93 24.08 -25.95
CA ALA A 434 -1.34 25.47 -25.76
C ALA A 434 -0.40 26.50 -26.41
N GLY A 435 0.59 26.07 -27.21
CA GLY A 435 1.53 26.93 -27.92
C GLY A 435 2.60 27.55 -27.02
N ARG A 436 2.68 27.16 -25.73
CA ARG A 436 3.66 27.72 -24.78
C ARG A 436 5.03 27.10 -25.03
N ARG A 437 6.09 27.91 -24.96
CA ARG A 437 7.47 27.40 -24.86
C ARG A 437 7.74 27.01 -23.40
N VAL A 438 8.25 25.81 -23.16
CA VAL A 438 8.34 25.21 -21.81
C VAL A 438 9.80 25.07 -21.39
N LEU A 439 10.13 25.51 -20.18
CA LEU A 439 11.37 25.15 -19.50
C LEU A 439 11.11 23.96 -18.57
N LEU A 440 11.73 22.82 -18.85
CA LEU A 440 11.75 21.65 -17.98
C LEU A 440 13.02 21.69 -17.12
N HIS A 441 12.83 22.03 -15.85
CA HIS A 441 13.87 22.33 -14.89
C HIS A 441 13.94 21.25 -13.80
N SER A 442 15.16 20.94 -13.34
CA SER A 442 15.44 20.05 -12.21
C SER A 442 16.61 20.63 -11.41
N ALA A 443 16.45 20.81 -10.10
CA ALA A 443 17.50 21.33 -9.22
C ALA A 443 18.65 20.34 -9.01
N ASP A 444 18.35 19.04 -8.96
CA ASP A 444 19.31 17.96 -8.69
C ASP A 444 20.02 17.42 -9.95
N GLY A 445 20.07 18.24 -11.00
CA GLY A 445 20.79 17.95 -12.24
C GLY A 445 19.90 17.50 -13.42
N PRO A 446 20.51 17.32 -14.60
CA PRO A 446 19.79 17.13 -15.87
C PRO A 446 18.99 15.81 -15.94
N ILE A 447 19.34 14.78 -15.16
CA ILE A 447 18.86 13.40 -15.34
C ILE A 447 17.33 13.28 -15.27
N ARG A 448 16.66 13.94 -14.31
CA ARG A 448 15.19 13.90 -14.17
C ARG A 448 14.48 14.60 -15.33
N ALA A 449 15.01 15.75 -15.75
CA ALA A 449 14.50 16.47 -16.90
C ALA A 449 14.63 15.63 -18.18
N HIS A 450 15.71 14.85 -18.31
CA HIS A 450 15.88 13.92 -19.43
C HIS A 450 14.91 12.72 -19.36
N ALA A 451 14.60 12.20 -18.16
CA ALA A 451 13.60 11.14 -18.00
C ALA A 451 12.20 11.60 -18.40
N VAL A 452 11.75 12.78 -17.95
CA VAL A 452 10.46 13.35 -18.35
C VAL A 452 10.43 13.70 -19.84
N ALA A 453 11.54 14.21 -20.40
CA ALA A 453 11.69 14.43 -21.84
C ALA A 453 11.56 13.15 -22.66
N ALA A 454 12.09 12.03 -22.17
CA ALA A 454 11.97 10.72 -22.81
C ALA A 454 10.50 10.30 -22.95
N VAL A 455 9.76 10.35 -21.84
CA VAL A 455 8.34 10.01 -21.79
C VAL A 455 7.53 10.98 -22.66
N TYR A 456 7.84 12.29 -22.62
CA TYR A 456 7.23 13.28 -23.48
C TYR A 456 7.42 12.99 -24.97
N SER A 457 8.62 12.56 -25.38
CA SER A 457 8.92 12.16 -26.78
C SER A 457 8.00 11.03 -27.23
N HIS A 458 7.83 10.01 -26.37
CA HIS A 458 6.92 8.90 -26.62
C HIS A 458 5.47 9.38 -26.79
N LEU A 459 4.98 10.28 -25.91
CA LEU A 459 3.62 10.84 -25.99
C LEU A 459 3.34 11.66 -27.27
N ILE A 460 4.37 12.18 -27.94
CA ILE A 460 4.23 12.87 -29.25
C ILE A 460 4.50 11.95 -30.45
N GLY A 461 4.56 10.63 -30.24
CA GLY A 461 4.81 9.64 -31.29
C GLY A 461 6.23 9.65 -31.83
N ARG A 462 7.20 10.19 -31.07
CA ARG A 462 8.61 10.21 -31.42
C ARG A 462 9.35 9.28 -30.48
N VAL A 463 9.57 8.03 -30.93
CA VAL A 463 10.45 7.12 -30.18
C VAL A 463 11.87 7.67 -30.28
N PRO A 464 12.61 7.83 -29.17
CA PRO A 464 13.98 8.29 -29.21
C PRO A 464 14.83 7.34 -30.07
N ASP A 465 15.46 7.85 -31.13
CA ASP A 465 16.43 7.10 -31.93
C ASP A 465 17.71 6.88 -31.10
N GLY A 466 17.77 5.78 -30.36
CA GLY A 466 18.92 5.37 -29.55
C GLY A 466 18.69 5.47 -28.03
N PRO A 467 19.61 4.90 -27.21
CA PRO A 467 19.49 4.95 -25.77
C PRO A 467 19.60 6.41 -25.31
N LEU A 468 18.50 6.99 -24.85
CA LEU A 468 18.57 8.26 -24.12
C LEU A 468 19.53 8.04 -22.94
N PRO A 469 20.60 8.84 -22.82
CA PRO A 469 21.46 8.76 -21.66
C PRO A 469 20.62 9.27 -20.49
N VAL A 470 19.99 8.34 -19.77
CA VAL A 470 19.59 8.52 -18.38
C VAL A 470 20.77 7.94 -17.58
N PRO A 471 21.84 8.73 -17.31
CA PRO A 471 22.95 8.24 -16.52
C PRO A 471 22.51 8.13 -15.04
N GLY A 472 22.96 7.08 -14.36
CA GLY A 472 23.18 7.12 -12.91
C GLY A 472 22.09 6.60 -11.97
N ARG A 473 20.86 6.26 -12.40
CA ARG A 473 19.88 5.57 -11.53
C ARG A 473 19.07 4.51 -12.28
N HIS A 474 19.14 3.26 -11.83
CA HIS A 474 18.46 2.11 -12.43
C HIS A 474 16.94 2.27 -12.41
N GLU A 475 16.38 2.75 -11.29
CA GLU A 475 14.94 2.96 -11.06
C GLU A 475 14.31 3.94 -12.07
N LEU A 476 14.94 5.10 -12.32
CA LEU A 476 14.47 6.08 -13.31
C LEU A 476 14.49 5.50 -14.73
N ARG A 477 15.51 4.70 -15.06
CA ARG A 477 15.62 4.06 -16.38
C ARG A 477 14.52 3.01 -16.56
N ASP A 478 14.24 2.21 -15.54
CA ASP A 478 13.22 1.18 -15.59
C ASP A 478 11.82 1.78 -15.67
N ALA A 479 11.54 2.84 -14.90
CA ALA A 479 10.28 3.59 -14.99
C ALA A 479 10.06 4.18 -16.40
N VAL A 480 11.09 4.79 -17.00
CA VAL A 480 11.02 5.30 -18.38
C VAL A 480 10.79 4.16 -19.38
N ARG A 481 11.47 3.02 -19.24
CA ARG A 481 11.28 1.85 -20.11
C ARG A 481 9.86 1.32 -20.03
N LEU A 482 9.30 1.19 -18.82
CA LEU A 482 7.92 0.75 -18.60
C LEU A 482 6.92 1.68 -19.30
N LEU A 483 7.12 3.00 -19.20
CA LEU A 483 6.24 3.99 -19.82
C LEU A 483 6.33 4.02 -21.36
N ILE A 484 7.52 3.81 -21.93
CA ILE A 484 7.74 3.87 -23.38
C ILE A 484 7.42 2.53 -24.07
N ALA A 485 7.41 1.42 -23.33
CA ALA A 485 7.00 0.11 -23.83
C ALA A 485 5.49 0.00 -24.09
N ALA A 486 4.69 0.87 -23.48
CA ALA A 486 3.28 1.02 -23.82
C ALA A 486 3.12 1.47 -25.29
N PRO A 487 2.07 1.03 -26.02
CA PRO A 487 1.76 1.63 -27.31
C PRO A 487 1.48 3.13 -27.13
N ALA A 488 2.06 3.95 -28.02
CA ALA A 488 1.75 5.38 -28.03
C ALA A 488 0.23 5.53 -28.28
N PRO A 489 -0.47 6.42 -27.55
CA PRO A 489 -1.92 6.52 -27.65
C PRO A 489 -2.35 6.86 -29.09
N ASP A 490 -3.32 6.10 -29.64
CA ASP A 490 -3.86 6.25 -31.00
C ASP A 490 -4.54 7.61 -31.22
N SER A 491 -4.97 8.27 -30.14
CA SER A 491 -5.52 9.62 -30.17
C SER A 491 -5.00 10.47 -29.00
N PRO A 492 -4.54 11.70 -29.26
CA PRO A 492 -4.12 12.65 -28.23
C PRO A 492 -5.25 13.12 -27.29
N TYR A 493 -6.51 12.72 -27.52
CA TYR A 493 -7.68 13.06 -26.71
C TYR A 493 -7.93 12.13 -25.51
N ASP A 494 -7.17 11.04 -25.36
CA ASP A 494 -7.21 10.19 -24.15
C ASP A 494 -6.41 10.75 -22.97
N ALA A 495 -5.90 11.99 -23.08
CA ALA A 495 -5.25 12.67 -21.96
C ALA A 495 -6.21 12.92 -20.78
N ASP A 496 -7.52 12.89 -21.02
CA ASP A 496 -8.60 12.99 -20.02
C ASP A 496 -9.54 11.75 -20.03
N ALA A 497 -9.24 10.70 -20.80
CA ALA A 497 -10.12 9.53 -20.92
C ALA A 497 -9.79 8.45 -19.87
N PRO A 498 -10.80 7.69 -19.41
CA PRO A 498 -10.70 6.77 -18.27
C PRO A 498 -9.67 5.66 -18.44
N ALA A 499 -9.06 5.25 -17.33
CA ALA A 499 -8.90 3.82 -17.05
C ALA A 499 -10.28 3.16 -17.22
N THR A 500 -10.39 2.16 -18.09
CA THR A 500 -11.59 1.33 -18.23
C THR A 500 -12.12 0.97 -16.84
N PRO A 501 -13.43 1.09 -16.56
CA PRO A 501 -13.96 0.71 -15.26
C PRO A 501 -13.57 -0.74 -14.97
N VAL A 502 -12.89 -0.99 -13.85
CA VAL A 502 -12.85 -2.34 -13.29
C VAL A 502 -14.31 -2.72 -13.03
N PRO A 503 -14.84 -3.79 -13.62
CA PRO A 503 -16.24 -4.13 -13.44
C PRO A 503 -16.51 -4.31 -11.94
N ALA A 504 -17.41 -3.50 -11.41
CA ALA A 504 -17.87 -3.62 -10.04
C ALA A 504 -18.38 -5.04 -9.81
N ALA A 505 -18.03 -5.62 -8.66
CA ALA A 505 -18.71 -6.80 -8.16
C ALA A 505 -20.21 -6.48 -8.12
N ARG A 506 -21.01 -7.23 -8.90
CA ARG A 506 -22.46 -7.04 -8.99
C ARG A 506 -23.08 -7.20 -7.59
N ASP A 507 -23.59 -6.11 -7.05
CA ASP A 507 -24.54 -6.13 -5.94
C ASP A 507 -25.82 -6.85 -6.43
N ALA A 508 -26.23 -7.86 -5.68
CA ALA A 508 -27.47 -8.59 -5.90
C ALA A 508 -28.65 -7.70 -5.49
N ALA A 509 -29.55 -7.41 -6.43
CA ALA A 509 -30.88 -6.89 -6.15
C ALA A 509 -31.95 -7.96 -6.47
N PRO A 510 -33.13 -7.92 -5.82
CA PRO A 510 -34.00 -9.06 -5.66
C PRO A 510 -34.90 -9.33 -6.87
N GLN A 511 -35.33 -10.60 -6.98
CA GLN A 511 -36.29 -11.11 -7.96
C GLN A 511 -37.60 -10.33 -7.97
N GLU A 512 -38.06 -9.95 -9.16
CA GLU A 512 -39.49 -9.84 -9.48
C GLU A 512 -39.78 -10.60 -10.78
N ASP A 513 -40.76 -11.50 -10.69
CA ASP A 513 -41.34 -12.30 -11.77
C ASP A 513 -42.13 -11.42 -12.75
N VAL A 514 -41.89 -11.50 -14.07
CA VAL A 514 -42.94 -11.52 -15.12
C VAL A 514 -42.44 -12.22 -16.40
N ALA A 515 -43.25 -13.21 -16.83
CA ALA A 515 -43.38 -13.96 -18.09
C ALA A 515 -42.65 -13.55 -19.40
N ASP A 516 -41.94 -14.56 -19.95
CA ASP A 516 -41.97 -15.13 -21.32
C ASP A 516 -42.55 -14.30 -22.51
N ASP A 517 -41.71 -14.01 -23.51
CA ASP A 517 -41.96 -14.40 -24.92
C ASP A 517 -40.65 -14.36 -25.74
N GLY A 518 -40.57 -15.25 -26.72
CA GLY A 518 -39.38 -15.72 -27.42
C GLY A 518 -38.73 -14.78 -28.43
N GLY A 519 -37.46 -15.05 -28.70
CA GLY A 519 -36.67 -14.40 -29.75
C GLY A 519 -35.22 -14.85 -29.70
N ALA A 520 -34.94 -16.04 -30.21
CA ALA A 520 -33.59 -16.58 -30.35
C ALA A 520 -32.81 -15.83 -31.43
N GLU A 521 -31.81 -15.05 -31.03
CA GLU A 521 -30.66 -14.69 -31.87
C GLU A 521 -29.38 -15.17 -31.17
N GLU A 522 -28.68 -16.09 -31.84
CA GLU A 522 -27.42 -16.68 -31.41
C GLU A 522 -26.32 -15.60 -31.37
N HIS A 523 -25.92 -15.22 -30.16
CA HIS A 523 -24.64 -14.54 -29.92
C HIS A 523 -23.56 -15.58 -29.59
N PRO A 524 -22.36 -15.50 -30.17
CA PRO A 524 -21.30 -16.47 -29.90
C PRO A 524 -20.87 -16.32 -28.44
N GLU A 525 -21.00 -17.42 -27.69
CA GLU A 525 -20.46 -17.55 -26.35
C GLU A 525 -18.97 -17.20 -26.37
N LEU A 526 -18.61 -16.10 -25.71
CA LEU A 526 -17.26 -15.88 -25.23
C LEU A 526 -16.97 -16.99 -24.23
N ASP A 527 -16.38 -18.07 -24.73
CA ASP A 527 -15.79 -19.15 -23.96
C ASP A 527 -14.77 -18.51 -23.00
N ARG A 528 -15.19 -18.31 -21.76
CA ARG A 528 -14.32 -17.89 -20.67
C ARG A 528 -13.41 -19.07 -20.39
N GLU A 529 -12.26 -19.12 -21.05
CA GLU A 529 -11.21 -20.07 -20.74
C GLU A 529 -10.95 -20.02 -19.23
N ARG A 530 -11.40 -21.06 -18.51
CA ARG A 530 -10.97 -21.29 -17.14
C ARG A 530 -9.46 -21.47 -17.23
N PRO A 531 -8.65 -20.63 -16.56
CA PRO A 531 -7.20 -20.81 -16.53
C PRO A 531 -6.86 -22.18 -15.91
N ARG A 532 -5.90 -22.89 -16.53
CA ARG A 532 -5.57 -24.30 -16.25
C ARG A 532 -4.11 -24.41 -15.79
N LEU A 533 -3.81 -25.28 -14.82
CA LEU A 533 -2.46 -25.79 -14.61
C LEU A 533 -2.03 -26.52 -15.88
N ARG A 534 -0.81 -26.25 -16.34
CA ARG A 534 -0.24 -26.99 -17.46
C ARG A 534 0.08 -28.43 -17.03
N GLU A 535 -0.08 -29.40 -17.92
CA GLU A 535 0.22 -30.82 -17.64
C GLU A 535 1.68 -31.06 -17.21
N ASP A 536 2.60 -30.15 -17.58
CA ASP A 536 4.01 -30.20 -17.21
C ASP A 536 4.31 -29.72 -15.76
N ALA A 537 3.30 -29.22 -15.04
CA ALA A 537 3.42 -28.83 -13.62
C ALA A 537 3.44 -30.04 -12.66
N LEU A 538 2.94 -31.20 -13.09
CA LEU A 538 2.80 -32.39 -12.24
C LEU A 538 4.12 -32.86 -11.59
N PRO A 539 5.26 -32.96 -12.29
CA PRO A 539 6.54 -33.30 -11.65
C PRO A 539 6.95 -32.34 -10.53
N ARG A 540 6.61 -31.05 -10.63
CA ARG A 540 6.92 -29.99 -9.65
C ARG A 540 5.97 -30.00 -8.47
N VAL A 541 4.67 -30.18 -8.70
CA VAL A 541 3.67 -30.37 -7.63
C VAL A 541 3.96 -31.63 -6.81
N ARG A 542 4.29 -32.74 -7.48
CA ARG A 542 4.77 -33.97 -6.81
C ARG A 542 6.04 -33.71 -6.01
N GLY A 543 6.97 -32.94 -6.56
CA GLY A 543 8.21 -32.56 -5.89
C GLY A 543 7.98 -31.74 -4.64
N LEU A 544 7.06 -30.77 -4.68
CA LEU A 544 6.67 -29.95 -3.53
C LEU A 544 6.14 -30.82 -2.39
N LEU A 545 5.15 -31.68 -2.66
CA LEU A 545 4.49 -32.50 -1.63
C LEU A 545 5.42 -33.56 -1.05
N LEU A 546 6.17 -34.26 -1.89
CA LEU A 546 7.14 -35.27 -1.43
C LEU A 546 8.35 -34.61 -0.74
N GLY A 547 8.78 -33.44 -1.20
CA GLY A 547 9.89 -32.71 -0.61
C GLY A 547 9.59 -32.24 0.82
N LEU A 548 8.38 -31.72 1.05
CA LEU A 548 7.87 -31.45 2.39
C LEU A 548 7.98 -32.68 3.28
N ALA A 549 7.43 -33.80 2.81
CA ALA A 549 7.32 -35.01 3.59
C ALA A 549 8.68 -35.57 4.02
N LEU A 550 9.64 -35.56 3.09
CA LEU A 550 11.01 -35.95 3.39
C LEU A 550 11.69 -35.02 4.38
N GLY A 551 11.48 -33.72 4.24
CA GLY A 551 12.00 -32.72 5.18
C GLY A 551 11.45 -32.90 6.59
N ASP A 552 10.14 -33.02 6.71
CA ASP A 552 9.43 -33.25 7.98
C ASP A 552 9.94 -34.52 8.68
N THR A 553 10.05 -35.64 7.96
CA THR A 553 10.63 -36.89 8.47
C THR A 553 12.09 -36.73 8.90
N LEU A 554 12.94 -36.11 8.06
CA LEU A 554 14.36 -35.94 8.35
C LEU A 554 14.60 -35.06 9.57
N GLY A 555 13.89 -33.94 9.66
CA GLY A 555 14.00 -33.01 10.77
C GLY A 555 13.40 -33.53 12.08
N THR A 556 12.36 -34.37 12.01
CA THR A 556 11.84 -35.09 13.18
C THR A 556 12.81 -36.16 13.67
N ALA A 557 13.51 -36.84 12.75
CA ALA A 557 14.43 -37.93 13.09
C ALA A 557 15.78 -37.46 13.64
N ARG A 558 16.19 -36.18 13.43
CA ARG A 558 17.47 -35.60 13.87
C ARG A 558 18.66 -36.57 13.71
N GLU A 559 18.80 -37.13 12.51
CA GLU A 559 19.83 -38.11 12.09
C GLU A 559 19.63 -39.59 12.52
N ALA A 560 18.59 -39.94 13.27
CA ALA A 560 18.28 -41.31 13.71
C ALA A 560 17.23 -42.01 12.82
N LEU A 561 17.41 -41.97 11.49
CA LEU A 561 16.50 -42.69 10.59
C LEU A 561 16.72 -44.21 10.71
N PRO A 562 15.65 -45.02 10.72
CA PRO A 562 15.79 -46.46 10.70
C PRO A 562 16.54 -46.90 9.43
N ALA A 563 17.50 -47.83 9.55
CA ALA A 563 18.31 -48.28 8.42
C ALA A 563 17.50 -49.05 7.36
N ARG A 564 16.35 -49.63 7.75
CA ARG A 564 15.40 -50.36 6.88
C ARG A 564 13.97 -50.14 7.38
N GLY A 565 12.99 -50.32 6.51
CA GLY A 565 11.57 -50.17 6.84
C GLY A 565 10.99 -48.79 6.50
N PRO A 566 9.66 -48.63 6.65
CA PRO A 566 8.95 -47.41 6.29
C PRO A 566 9.37 -46.22 7.16
N LEU A 567 9.40 -45.04 6.57
CA LEU A 567 9.64 -43.79 7.27
C LEU A 567 8.29 -43.18 7.67
N PRO A 568 8.05 -42.95 8.97
CA PRO A 568 6.79 -42.39 9.43
C PRO A 568 6.64 -40.93 9.00
N ALA A 569 5.42 -40.55 8.65
CA ALA A 569 5.07 -39.17 8.33
C ALA A 569 5.01 -38.34 9.61
N GLY A 570 5.61 -37.15 9.58
CA GLY A 570 5.47 -36.18 10.64
C GLY A 570 4.13 -35.44 10.58
N THR A 571 3.91 -34.58 11.58
CA THR A 571 2.65 -33.82 11.73
C THR A 571 2.43 -32.83 10.59
N ALA A 572 3.50 -32.25 10.02
CA ALA A 572 3.39 -31.31 8.91
C ALA A 572 2.93 -32.00 7.63
N THR A 573 3.45 -33.19 7.37
CA THR A 573 3.06 -34.02 6.22
C THR A 573 1.58 -34.38 6.28
N ARG A 574 1.08 -34.82 7.44
CA ARG A 574 -0.34 -35.18 7.63
C ARG A 574 -1.26 -33.97 7.44
N SER A 575 -0.87 -32.82 7.97
CA SER A 575 -1.63 -31.56 7.83
C SER A 575 -1.72 -31.10 6.37
N ALA A 576 -0.61 -31.23 5.61
CA ALA A 576 -0.59 -30.92 4.19
C ALA A 576 -1.52 -31.85 3.39
N CYS A 577 -1.53 -33.16 3.66
CA CYS A 577 -2.44 -34.10 3.00
C CYS A 577 -3.92 -33.69 3.16
N LEU A 578 -4.33 -33.38 4.39
CA LEU A 578 -5.71 -32.94 4.68
C LEU A 578 -6.06 -31.64 3.95
N THR A 579 -5.11 -30.72 3.88
CA THR A 579 -5.33 -29.43 3.23
C THR A 579 -5.43 -29.56 1.71
N VAL A 580 -4.59 -30.40 1.08
CA VAL A 580 -4.70 -30.68 -0.36
C VAL A 580 -6.03 -31.33 -0.70
N GLU A 581 -6.47 -32.30 0.08
CA GLU A 581 -7.78 -32.92 -0.10
C GLU A 581 -8.91 -31.88 -0.01
N ASP A 582 -8.88 -31.02 1.01
CA ASP A 582 -9.90 -29.98 1.19
C ASP A 582 -9.90 -28.99 0.01
N ILE A 583 -8.73 -28.67 -0.57
CA ILE A 583 -8.60 -27.85 -1.79
C ILE A 583 -9.22 -28.56 -3.01
N ILE A 584 -8.94 -29.85 -3.20
CA ILE A 584 -9.50 -30.65 -4.29
C ILE A 584 -11.03 -30.73 -4.16
N ARG A 585 -11.53 -30.98 -2.94
CA ARG A 585 -12.97 -31.02 -2.64
C ARG A 585 -13.63 -29.66 -2.85
N ALA A 586 -12.96 -28.56 -2.52
CA ALA A 586 -13.47 -27.21 -2.75
C ALA A 586 -13.54 -26.84 -4.24
N ALA A 587 -12.66 -27.43 -5.08
CA ALA A 587 -12.67 -27.24 -6.53
C ALA A 587 -13.79 -28.04 -7.23
N ALA A 588 -14.30 -29.11 -6.61
CA ALA A 588 -15.44 -29.89 -7.10
C ALA A 588 -16.78 -29.28 -6.61
N GLU A 589 -17.69 -28.94 -7.52
CA GLU A 589 -18.94 -28.21 -7.22
C GLU A 589 -19.85 -28.90 -6.17
N LEU A 590 -20.03 -28.30 -4.99
CA LEU A 590 -21.05 -28.68 -3.99
C LEU A 590 -21.74 -27.47 -3.32
N PRO A 591 -22.97 -27.64 -2.75
CA PRO A 591 -23.90 -26.55 -2.42
C PRO A 591 -23.50 -25.62 -1.25
N PRO A 592 -24.12 -24.43 -1.13
CA PRO A 592 -23.70 -23.34 -0.23
C PRO A 592 -23.67 -23.67 1.26
N ALA A 593 -24.45 -24.66 1.72
CA ALA A 593 -24.55 -25.02 3.13
C ALA A 593 -23.24 -25.57 3.73
N VAL A 594 -22.30 -26.05 2.90
CA VAL A 594 -21.00 -26.59 3.32
C VAL A 594 -19.88 -25.53 3.27
N ARG A 595 -20.11 -24.35 2.66
CA ARG A 595 -19.11 -23.25 2.66
C ARG A 595 -18.82 -22.70 4.06
N ASN A 596 -19.78 -22.78 4.99
CA ASN A 596 -19.62 -22.32 6.37
C ASN A 596 -18.79 -23.26 7.27
N THR A 597 -18.33 -24.40 6.76
CA THR A 597 -17.59 -25.39 7.57
C THR A 597 -16.08 -25.11 7.66
N HIS A 598 -15.52 -24.25 6.80
CA HIS A 598 -14.07 -23.96 6.77
C HIS A 598 -13.60 -23.06 7.93
N GLY A 599 -14.51 -22.31 8.56
CA GLY A 599 -14.23 -21.54 9.78
C GLY A 599 -14.32 -22.34 11.09
N ARG A 600 -14.74 -23.63 11.05
CA ARG A 600 -14.91 -24.44 12.27
C ARG A 600 -13.82 -25.49 12.50
N ARG A 601 -13.11 -25.97 11.45
CA ARG A 601 -12.04 -26.97 11.63
C ARG A 601 -10.80 -26.44 12.34
N THR A 602 -10.52 -25.14 12.24
CA THR A 602 -9.41 -24.48 12.93
C THR A 602 -9.73 -24.12 14.39
N ALA A 603 -10.96 -24.40 14.87
CA ALA A 603 -11.44 -24.01 16.20
C ALA A 603 -12.06 -25.15 17.04
N LEU A 604 -12.12 -26.39 16.52
CA LEU A 604 -12.68 -27.52 17.28
C LEU A 604 -11.57 -28.31 18.00
N PRO A 605 -11.79 -28.74 19.26
CA PRO A 605 -10.96 -29.73 19.91
C PRO A 605 -10.92 -31.04 19.09
N ALA A 606 -9.82 -31.78 19.17
CA ALA A 606 -9.53 -32.97 18.36
C ALA A 606 -10.58 -34.10 18.43
N GLU A 607 -11.54 -34.03 19.35
CA GLU A 607 -12.57 -35.05 19.58
C GLU A 607 -13.86 -34.85 18.76
N GLU A 608 -14.04 -33.72 18.07
CA GLU A 608 -15.28 -33.41 17.31
C GLU A 608 -15.09 -33.26 15.79
N ALA A 609 -13.94 -33.65 15.24
CA ALA A 609 -13.72 -33.65 13.78
C ALA A 609 -14.43 -34.84 13.11
N PRO A 610 -15.18 -34.64 11.99
CA PRO A 610 -15.78 -35.75 11.27
C PRO A 610 -14.71 -36.70 10.70
N GLU A 611 -14.97 -38.01 10.76
CA GLU A 611 -14.10 -39.10 10.29
C GLU A 611 -13.68 -38.91 8.81
N PRO A 612 -12.41 -39.16 8.45
CA PRO A 612 -11.93 -38.99 7.08
C PRO A 612 -12.40 -40.12 6.15
N ASP A 613 -13.22 -39.79 5.15
CA ASP A 613 -13.57 -40.71 4.05
C ASP A 613 -12.47 -40.78 2.97
N GLY A 614 -12.22 -41.95 2.38
CA GLY A 614 -11.37 -42.15 1.19
C GLY A 614 -9.88 -42.42 1.44
N LEU A 615 -8.99 -41.88 0.59
CA LEU A 615 -7.52 -42.05 0.66
C LEU A 615 -6.93 -41.58 2.01
N LEU A 616 -7.62 -40.68 2.71
CA LEU A 616 -7.25 -40.14 4.01
C LEU A 616 -7.47 -41.09 5.19
N THR A 617 -8.15 -42.23 5.00
CA THR A 617 -8.24 -43.30 6.03
C THR A 617 -6.87 -43.86 6.43
N ARG A 618 -5.83 -43.63 5.61
CA ARG A 618 -4.43 -43.99 5.86
C ARG A 618 -3.64 -42.88 6.58
N VAL A 619 -4.25 -41.73 6.87
CA VAL A 619 -3.62 -40.58 7.53
C VAL A 619 -4.12 -40.50 8.97
N PRO A 620 -3.30 -40.88 9.98
CA PRO A 620 -3.70 -40.77 11.38
C PRO A 620 -3.96 -39.31 11.77
N ALA A 621 -4.96 -39.06 12.62
CA ALA A 621 -5.23 -37.73 13.17
C ALA A 621 -3.98 -37.17 13.89
N PRO A 622 -3.67 -35.87 13.75
CA PRO A 622 -2.50 -35.27 14.39
C PRO A 622 -2.67 -35.29 15.91
N ALA A 623 -1.86 -36.08 16.61
CA ALA A 623 -1.85 -36.13 18.07
C ALA A 623 -1.15 -34.88 18.63
N GLY A 624 -1.87 -34.06 19.40
CA GLY A 624 -1.33 -33.02 20.29
C GLY A 624 -0.32 -32.05 19.66
N ALA A 625 -0.81 -30.92 19.13
CA ALA A 625 0.02 -29.93 18.47
C ALA A 625 1.08 -29.30 19.41
N ARG A 626 2.34 -29.71 19.25
CA ARG A 626 3.50 -28.83 19.42
C ARG A 626 4.14 -28.65 18.04
N GLY A 627 4.04 -27.46 17.47
CA GLY A 627 4.68 -27.06 16.21
C GLY A 627 3.78 -26.15 15.37
N ALA A 628 4.23 -24.91 15.12
CA ALA A 628 3.49 -23.87 14.39
C ALA A 628 3.52 -24.04 12.85
N GLU A 629 4.12 -25.12 12.34
CA GLU A 629 4.72 -25.11 11.00
C GLU A 629 4.13 -26.10 9.98
N GLY A 630 3.39 -27.13 10.43
CA GLY A 630 2.46 -27.84 9.53
C GLY A 630 1.35 -26.94 9.01
N ILE A 631 0.95 -25.96 9.84
CA ILE A 631 -0.03 -24.91 9.52
C ILE A 631 0.54 -23.94 8.49
N LEU A 632 1.85 -23.68 8.52
CA LEU A 632 2.51 -22.71 7.65
C LEU A 632 2.40 -23.08 6.17
N LEU A 633 2.79 -24.30 5.82
CA LEU A 633 2.71 -24.78 4.45
C LEU A 633 1.28 -25.14 4.06
N ALA A 634 0.50 -25.74 4.96
CA ALA A 634 -0.93 -25.97 4.73
C ALA A 634 -1.65 -24.68 4.35
N ALA A 635 -1.42 -23.59 5.10
CA ALA A 635 -2.01 -22.28 4.80
C ALA A 635 -1.46 -21.65 3.50
N ALA A 636 -0.21 -21.92 3.14
CA ALA A 636 0.41 -21.38 1.93
C ALA A 636 -0.02 -22.10 0.64
N LEU A 637 -0.38 -23.38 0.73
CA LEU A 637 -0.60 -24.26 -0.41
C LEU A 637 -1.78 -23.85 -1.32
N PRO A 638 -2.96 -23.45 -0.82
CA PRO A 638 -4.05 -22.95 -1.66
C PRO A 638 -3.63 -21.75 -2.51
N ALA A 639 -2.87 -20.81 -1.93
CA ALA A 639 -2.44 -19.59 -2.59
C ALA A 639 -1.32 -19.84 -3.61
N ALA A 640 -0.38 -20.74 -3.31
CA ALA A 640 0.69 -21.13 -4.23
C ALA A 640 0.14 -21.84 -5.48
N VAL A 641 -0.82 -22.75 -5.31
CA VAL A 641 -1.48 -23.48 -6.40
C VAL A 641 -2.38 -22.55 -7.23
N ALA A 642 -3.21 -21.72 -6.58
CA ALA A 642 -4.02 -20.72 -7.28
C ALA A 642 -3.18 -19.70 -8.06
N GLY A 643 -2.02 -19.32 -7.53
CA GLY A 643 -1.05 -18.49 -8.21
C GLY A 643 -0.48 -19.12 -9.48
N ALA A 644 -0.11 -20.40 -9.40
CA ALA A 644 0.40 -21.15 -10.55
C ALA A 644 -0.66 -21.30 -11.67
N VAL A 645 -1.94 -21.29 -11.33
CA VAL A 645 -3.07 -21.33 -12.30
C VAL A 645 -3.38 -19.95 -12.88
N HIS A 646 -3.42 -18.91 -12.03
CA HIS A 646 -4.04 -17.62 -12.37
C HIS A 646 -3.07 -16.44 -12.48
N GLY A 647 -1.76 -16.70 -12.36
CA GLY A 647 -0.70 -15.69 -12.41
C GLY A 647 -0.35 -15.06 -11.05
N PRO A 648 0.84 -14.41 -10.96
CA PRO A 648 1.43 -13.94 -9.71
C PRO A 648 0.57 -12.90 -8.96
N ALA A 649 -0.22 -12.10 -9.69
CA ALA A 649 -1.09 -11.09 -9.10
C ALA A 649 -2.21 -11.69 -8.23
N ARG A 650 -2.80 -12.82 -8.64
CA ARG A 650 -3.86 -13.51 -7.85
C ARG A 650 -3.28 -14.34 -6.71
N ALA A 651 -2.05 -14.85 -6.87
CA ALA A 651 -1.27 -15.46 -5.78
C ALA A 651 -1.04 -14.45 -4.66
N ALA A 652 -0.61 -13.23 -5.02
CA ALA A 652 -0.38 -12.13 -4.09
C ALA A 652 -1.68 -11.64 -3.42
N VAL A 653 -2.80 -11.60 -4.14
CA VAL A 653 -4.12 -11.26 -3.58
C VAL A 653 -4.58 -12.30 -2.55
N ARG A 654 -4.52 -13.61 -2.86
CA ARG A 654 -4.89 -14.65 -1.88
C ARG A 654 -3.88 -14.77 -0.73
N ALA A 655 -2.60 -14.51 -0.98
CA ALA A 655 -1.59 -14.44 0.08
C ALA A 655 -1.83 -13.24 1.02
N ARG A 656 -2.35 -12.11 0.50
CA ARG A 656 -2.79 -10.97 1.30
C ARG A 656 -4.03 -11.29 2.15
N GLU A 657 -4.96 -12.11 1.63
CA GLU A 657 -6.14 -12.58 2.37
C GLU A 657 -5.78 -13.51 3.55
N ILE A 658 -4.65 -14.24 3.48
CA ILE A 658 -4.17 -15.18 4.52
C ILE A 658 -3.31 -14.44 5.60
N ALA A 659 -3.68 -13.20 5.91
CA ALA A 659 -2.95 -12.25 6.76
C ALA A 659 -1.59 -11.82 6.17
N ALA A 660 -1.58 -10.62 5.58
CA ALA A 660 -0.54 -10.01 4.75
C ALA A 660 0.88 -9.81 5.37
N HIS A 661 1.16 -10.37 6.55
CA HIS A 661 2.50 -10.38 7.16
C HIS A 661 2.85 -11.75 7.79
N SER A 662 2.11 -12.80 7.44
CA SER A 662 2.40 -14.15 7.92
C SER A 662 3.50 -14.79 7.07
N ALA A 663 4.34 -15.61 7.69
CA ALA A 663 5.32 -16.41 6.96
C ALA A 663 4.64 -17.35 5.92
N ALA A 664 3.33 -17.63 6.06
CA ALA A 664 2.57 -18.46 5.11
C ALA A 664 2.36 -17.72 3.79
N ALA A 665 2.00 -16.44 3.87
CA ALA A 665 1.86 -15.58 2.70
C ALA A 665 3.20 -15.46 1.93
N HIS A 666 4.29 -15.23 2.67
CA HIS A 666 5.63 -15.18 2.06
C HIS A 666 6.04 -16.52 1.42
N ALA A 667 5.79 -17.64 2.11
CA ALA A 667 6.07 -18.97 1.57
C ALA A 667 5.25 -19.26 0.30
N ALA A 668 3.98 -18.84 0.25
CA ALA A 668 3.11 -19.04 -0.91
C ALA A 668 3.67 -18.34 -2.16
N VAL A 669 4.15 -17.11 -2.02
CA VAL A 669 4.74 -16.34 -3.14
C VAL A 669 6.05 -16.98 -3.62
N LEU A 670 6.91 -17.42 -2.70
CA LEU A 670 8.16 -18.11 -3.06
C LEU A 670 7.87 -19.45 -3.77
N LEU A 671 6.92 -20.23 -3.25
CA LEU A 671 6.51 -21.50 -3.86
C LEU A 671 5.88 -21.31 -5.23
N HIS A 672 5.08 -20.26 -5.43
CA HIS A 672 4.52 -19.92 -6.74
C HIS A 672 5.62 -19.73 -7.78
N HIS A 673 6.65 -18.93 -7.49
CA HIS A 673 7.74 -18.68 -8.42
C HIS A 673 8.60 -19.93 -8.66
N CYS A 674 8.75 -20.81 -7.66
CA CYS A 674 9.38 -22.11 -7.85
C CYS A 674 8.54 -23.05 -8.74
N LEU A 675 7.21 -23.05 -8.61
CA LEU A 675 6.30 -23.90 -9.39
C LEU A 675 6.18 -23.44 -10.84
N ALA A 676 6.00 -22.13 -11.06
CA ALA A 676 5.89 -21.53 -12.39
C ALA A 676 7.15 -21.75 -13.23
N GLY A 677 8.32 -21.79 -12.57
CA GLY A 677 9.61 -21.79 -13.26
C GLY A 677 9.87 -20.43 -13.91
N ALA A 678 11.14 -20.12 -14.15
CA ALA A 678 11.53 -18.92 -14.88
C ALA A 678 11.18 -19.12 -16.37
N GLU A 679 9.94 -18.83 -16.75
CA GLU A 679 9.59 -18.63 -18.16
C GLU A 679 10.17 -17.27 -18.62
N ASP A 680 10.80 -17.27 -19.80
CA ASP A 680 11.45 -16.13 -20.47
C ASP A 680 12.81 -15.63 -19.97
N ILE A 681 13.67 -16.52 -19.49
CA ILE A 681 15.12 -16.22 -19.50
C ILE A 681 15.78 -17.12 -20.54
N GLN A 682 16.01 -16.58 -21.74
CA GLN A 682 17.06 -17.14 -22.60
C GLN A 682 18.32 -17.20 -21.76
N GLU A 683 18.92 -18.38 -21.61
CA GLU A 683 20.15 -18.58 -20.85
C GLU A 683 21.13 -17.43 -21.17
N PRO A 684 21.50 -16.61 -20.18
CA PRO A 684 22.63 -15.71 -20.38
C PRO A 684 23.82 -16.60 -20.70
N LEU A 685 24.50 -16.32 -21.81
CA LEU A 685 25.77 -16.92 -22.25
C LEU A 685 26.94 -16.76 -21.23
N PHE A 686 26.63 -16.37 -19.99
CA PHE A 686 27.55 -16.27 -18.86
C PHE A 686 27.04 -17.12 -17.70
N ALA A 687 27.69 -18.26 -17.53
CA ALA A 687 27.50 -19.22 -16.46
C ALA A 687 27.62 -18.57 -15.08
N GLU A 688 26.60 -18.74 -14.22
CA GLU A 688 26.70 -18.92 -12.74
C GLU A 688 25.35 -18.88 -11.98
N GLN A 689 24.22 -18.51 -12.61
CA GLN A 689 22.95 -18.36 -11.88
C GLN A 689 22.04 -19.59 -11.98
N SER A 690 21.86 -20.29 -10.86
CA SER A 690 20.92 -21.43 -10.76
C SER A 690 19.45 -20.96 -10.85
N GLN A 691 18.61 -21.76 -11.52
CA GLN A 691 17.16 -21.59 -11.61
C GLN A 691 16.48 -21.39 -10.24
N VAL A 692 16.97 -22.05 -9.18
CA VAL A 692 16.44 -21.87 -7.82
C VAL A 692 16.70 -20.47 -7.30
N ARG A 693 17.92 -19.95 -7.51
CA ARG A 693 18.28 -18.58 -7.07
C ARG A 693 17.49 -17.53 -7.85
N ILE A 694 17.26 -17.76 -9.13
CA ILE A 694 16.44 -16.89 -9.99
C ILE A 694 14.99 -16.89 -9.51
N ALA A 695 14.37 -18.07 -9.32
CA ALA A 695 12.98 -18.18 -8.89
C ALA A 695 12.76 -17.57 -7.49
N LEU A 696 13.65 -17.85 -6.55
CA LEU A 696 13.57 -17.29 -5.19
C LEU A 696 13.85 -15.79 -5.18
N ARG A 697 14.75 -15.28 -6.03
CA ARG A 697 14.99 -13.84 -6.20
C ARG A 697 13.74 -13.16 -6.73
N ALA A 698 13.15 -13.67 -7.82
CA ALA A 698 11.91 -13.15 -8.38
C ALA A 698 10.77 -13.15 -7.36
N GLY A 699 10.66 -14.22 -6.55
CA GLY A 699 9.68 -14.29 -5.46
C GLY A 699 9.93 -13.27 -4.35
N LEU A 700 11.19 -13.01 -3.98
CA LEU A 700 11.54 -11.96 -3.01
C LEU A 700 11.27 -10.55 -3.55
N ASP A 701 11.61 -10.31 -4.82
CA ASP A 701 11.35 -9.04 -5.49
C ASP A 701 9.84 -8.78 -5.59
N ALA A 702 9.04 -9.83 -5.85
CA ALA A 702 7.57 -9.77 -5.85
C ALA A 702 6.95 -9.53 -4.46
N LEU A 703 7.62 -9.96 -3.39
CA LEU A 703 7.23 -9.65 -2.01
C LEU A 703 7.51 -8.18 -1.65
N GLY A 704 8.46 -7.54 -2.32
CA GLY A 704 8.87 -6.15 -2.04
C GLY A 704 9.55 -5.99 -0.68
N ASP A 705 9.91 -4.75 -0.35
CA ASP A 705 10.60 -4.38 0.90
C ASP A 705 9.64 -3.94 2.02
N SER A 706 8.37 -4.37 1.96
CA SER A 706 7.33 -4.01 2.91
C SER A 706 7.63 -4.58 4.31
N GLY A 707 8.31 -3.80 5.16
CA GLY A 707 8.32 -3.82 6.64
C GLY A 707 8.64 -5.11 7.40
N GLY A 708 8.79 -6.24 6.72
CA GLY A 708 8.80 -7.58 7.31
C GLY A 708 9.39 -8.64 6.37
N THR A 709 9.98 -8.26 5.24
CA THR A 709 10.66 -9.17 4.29
C THR A 709 12.17 -8.95 4.26
N GLY A 710 12.69 -7.87 4.86
CA GLY A 710 14.13 -7.55 4.89
C GLY A 710 14.99 -8.65 5.54
N HIS A 711 14.40 -9.44 6.45
CA HIS A 711 15.07 -10.60 7.03
C HIS A 711 15.19 -11.79 6.05
N LEU A 712 14.26 -11.93 5.10
CA LEU A 712 14.34 -12.91 4.00
C LEU A 712 15.37 -12.47 2.96
N HIS A 713 15.37 -11.19 2.58
CA HIS A 713 16.41 -10.61 1.71
C HIS A 713 17.81 -10.75 2.32
N THR A 714 17.92 -10.59 3.63
CA THR A 714 19.18 -10.79 4.36
C THR A 714 19.59 -12.27 4.37
N ALA A 715 18.67 -13.19 4.65
CA ALA A 715 18.95 -14.63 4.58
C ALA A 715 19.38 -15.07 3.17
N PHE A 716 18.74 -14.54 2.11
CA PHE A 716 19.12 -14.80 0.72
C PHE A 716 20.55 -14.33 0.42
N ARG A 717 20.90 -13.09 0.81
CA ARG A 717 22.26 -12.56 0.61
C ARG A 717 23.29 -13.38 1.39
N GLN A 718 23.03 -13.66 2.66
CA GLN A 718 23.92 -14.47 3.49
C GLN A 718 24.13 -15.89 2.94
N ALA A 719 23.11 -16.51 2.33
CA ALA A 719 23.26 -17.80 1.68
C ALA A 719 24.05 -17.76 0.37
N ALA A 720 24.05 -16.61 -0.31
CA ALA A 720 24.87 -16.40 -1.50
C ALA A 720 26.34 -16.14 -1.14
N ASP A 721 26.58 -15.39 -0.07
CA ASP A 721 27.92 -14.98 0.38
C ASP A 721 28.62 -16.10 1.17
N ASP A 722 27.93 -16.73 2.12
CA ASP A 722 28.43 -17.80 2.99
C ASP A 722 27.47 -19.01 2.92
N PRO A 723 27.49 -19.81 1.83
CA PRO A 723 26.61 -20.95 1.68
C PRO A 723 26.95 -22.09 2.66
N ALA A 724 25.92 -22.81 3.10
CA ALA A 724 26.04 -24.08 3.83
C ALA A 724 26.73 -24.03 5.20
N ASP A 725 26.68 -22.89 5.93
CA ASP A 725 27.20 -22.76 7.30
C ASP A 725 26.14 -23.13 8.36
N PRO A 726 26.33 -24.21 9.15
CA PRO A 726 25.40 -24.60 10.22
C PRO A 726 25.26 -23.56 11.33
N ARG A 727 26.32 -22.80 11.63
CA ARG A 727 26.28 -21.74 12.66
C ARG A 727 25.43 -20.58 12.19
N ARG A 728 25.54 -20.23 10.91
CA ARG A 728 24.69 -19.21 10.28
C ARG A 728 23.23 -19.65 10.25
N LEU A 729 22.97 -20.90 9.88
CA LEU A 729 21.62 -21.46 9.92
C LEU A 729 21.02 -21.39 11.33
N ALA A 730 21.76 -21.81 12.36
CA ALA A 730 21.32 -21.72 13.75
C ALA A 730 21.04 -20.26 14.19
N ALA A 731 21.84 -19.30 13.74
CA ALA A 731 21.62 -17.88 14.01
C ALA A 731 20.38 -17.29 13.30
N LEU A 732 20.05 -17.81 12.12
CA LEU A 732 18.85 -17.42 11.36
C LEU A 732 17.56 -18.05 11.89
N THR A 733 17.68 -19.11 12.69
CA THR A 733 16.57 -19.93 13.20
C THR A 733 16.58 -20.02 14.73
N PRO A 734 16.53 -18.89 15.46
CA PRO A 734 16.71 -18.88 16.93
C PRO A 734 15.55 -19.52 17.71
N ASP A 735 14.39 -19.69 17.09
CA ASP A 735 13.16 -20.16 17.71
C ASP A 735 12.33 -21.03 16.74
N ALA A 736 11.38 -21.79 17.30
CA ALA A 736 10.44 -22.65 16.58
C ALA A 736 9.22 -21.84 16.09
N THR A 737 9.47 -20.76 15.34
CA THR A 737 8.42 -19.92 14.75
C THR A 737 8.41 -20.03 13.24
N ALA A 738 7.23 -19.85 12.64
CA ALA A 738 7.07 -19.89 11.20
C ALA A 738 7.98 -18.90 10.41
N PRO A 739 8.21 -17.65 10.85
CA PRO A 739 9.21 -16.77 10.23
C PRO A 739 10.65 -17.28 10.33
N SER A 740 11.02 -17.92 11.44
CA SER A 740 12.33 -18.57 11.59
C SER A 740 12.47 -19.76 10.64
N ALA A 741 11.46 -20.63 10.55
CA ALA A 741 11.45 -21.75 9.62
C ALA A 741 11.61 -21.31 8.17
N LEU A 742 10.86 -20.27 7.74
CA LEU A 742 10.95 -19.74 6.38
C LEU A 742 12.32 -19.13 6.07
N ARG A 743 12.91 -18.36 7.01
CA ARG A 743 14.26 -17.81 6.86
C ARG A 743 15.31 -18.90 6.70
N GLY A 744 15.28 -19.91 7.57
CA GLY A 744 16.19 -21.04 7.50
C GLY A 744 16.04 -21.82 6.21
N ALA A 745 14.80 -22.03 5.76
CA ALA A 745 14.53 -22.75 4.53
C ALA A 745 15.01 -22.01 3.28
N LEU A 746 14.80 -20.69 3.25
CA LEU A 746 15.34 -19.82 2.19
C LEU A 746 16.88 -19.90 2.15
N TYR A 747 17.54 -19.85 3.31
CA TYR A 747 18.99 -19.96 3.40
C TYR A 747 19.50 -21.31 2.86
N CYS A 748 18.87 -22.41 3.25
CA CYS A 748 19.23 -23.76 2.78
C CYS A 748 19.00 -23.92 1.27
N ALA A 749 17.87 -23.46 0.74
CA ALA A 749 17.56 -23.57 -0.70
C ALA A 749 18.52 -22.75 -1.59
N VAL A 750 18.94 -21.57 -1.14
CA VAL A 750 19.90 -20.71 -1.86
C VAL A 750 21.34 -21.23 -1.75
N SER A 751 21.68 -21.86 -0.62
CA SER A 751 23.00 -22.49 -0.39
C SER A 751 23.22 -23.73 -1.27
N PHE A 752 22.16 -24.47 -1.58
CA PHE A 752 22.21 -25.72 -2.36
C PHE A 752 21.28 -25.67 -3.59
N PRO A 753 21.57 -24.79 -4.56
CA PRO A 753 20.60 -24.45 -5.58
C PRO A 753 20.53 -25.48 -6.72
N HIS A 754 21.41 -26.49 -6.75
CA HIS A 754 21.45 -27.50 -7.82
C HIS A 754 20.73 -28.81 -7.45
N ARG A 755 20.17 -29.46 -8.47
CA ARG A 755 19.35 -30.68 -8.34
C ARG A 755 20.01 -31.81 -7.55
N HIS A 756 21.33 -32.01 -7.68
CA HIS A 756 22.06 -33.08 -6.99
C HIS A 756 22.33 -32.77 -5.50
N GLN A 757 22.13 -31.52 -5.07
CA GLN A 757 22.42 -31.05 -3.71
C GLN A 757 21.20 -31.09 -2.78
N VAL A 758 20.01 -31.45 -3.29
CA VAL A 758 18.75 -31.43 -2.51
C VAL A 758 18.85 -32.31 -1.25
N GLY A 759 19.53 -33.45 -1.33
CA GLY A 759 19.76 -34.30 -0.16
C GLY A 759 20.66 -33.64 0.90
N GLU A 760 21.66 -32.86 0.50
CA GLU A 760 22.54 -32.12 1.42
C GLU A 760 21.80 -30.94 2.05
N ALA A 761 20.98 -30.24 1.26
CA ALA A 761 20.12 -29.15 1.74
C ALA A 761 19.18 -29.62 2.84
N LEU A 762 18.53 -30.77 2.65
CA LEU A 762 17.62 -31.36 3.64
C LEU A 762 18.34 -31.79 4.92
N ARG A 763 19.57 -32.33 4.82
CA ARG A 763 20.38 -32.69 5.99
C ARG A 763 20.80 -31.46 6.79
N LEU A 764 21.28 -30.40 6.12
CA LEU A 764 21.63 -29.14 6.78
C LEU A 764 20.41 -28.53 7.46
N ALA A 765 19.28 -28.47 6.74
CA ALA A 765 18.02 -27.95 7.26
C ALA A 765 17.52 -28.75 8.48
N ALA A 766 17.64 -30.08 8.46
CA ALA A 766 17.25 -30.94 9.58
C ALA A 766 18.10 -30.75 10.84
N ALA A 767 19.31 -30.18 10.72
CA ALA A 767 20.18 -29.84 11.84
C ALA A 767 19.83 -28.51 12.52
N ALA A 768 18.84 -27.76 12.01
CA ALA A 768 18.37 -26.53 12.64
C ALA A 768 17.70 -26.79 14.02
N PRO A 769 17.62 -25.77 14.90
CA PRO A 769 16.93 -25.89 16.19
C PRO A 769 15.50 -26.44 16.07
N ASP A 770 14.77 -26.00 15.05
CA ASP A 770 13.55 -26.65 14.55
C ASP A 770 13.76 -27.32 13.18
N GLY A 771 14.49 -28.43 13.20
CA GLY A 771 14.84 -29.17 12.00
C GLY A 771 13.64 -29.65 11.19
N SER A 772 12.53 -30.03 11.84
CA SER A 772 11.34 -30.57 11.16
C SER A 772 10.73 -29.56 10.18
N SER A 773 10.71 -28.30 10.59
CA SER A 773 10.00 -27.26 9.86
C SER A 773 10.88 -26.54 8.87
N VAL A 774 12.13 -26.29 9.24
CA VAL A 774 13.15 -25.77 8.32
C VAL A 774 13.37 -26.76 7.17
N ALA A 775 13.52 -28.07 7.46
CA ALA A 775 13.68 -29.09 6.43
C ALA A 775 12.41 -29.30 5.60
N GLY A 776 11.22 -29.28 6.22
CA GLY A 776 9.95 -29.37 5.52
C GLY A 776 9.75 -28.27 4.48
N VAL A 777 9.96 -27.01 4.84
CA VAL A 777 9.84 -25.87 3.92
C VAL A 777 10.97 -25.87 2.87
N THR A 778 12.20 -26.25 3.25
CA THR A 778 13.34 -26.41 2.30
C THR A 778 13.00 -27.44 1.22
N GLY A 779 12.47 -28.59 1.63
CA GLY A 779 12.07 -29.66 0.72
C GLY A 779 10.93 -29.24 -0.20
N ALA A 780 9.95 -28.49 0.30
CA ALA A 780 8.87 -27.95 -0.51
C ALA A 780 9.39 -26.98 -1.60
N LEU A 781 10.27 -26.03 -1.25
CA LEU A 781 10.84 -25.06 -2.19
C LEU A 781 11.70 -25.73 -3.27
N LEU A 782 12.62 -26.62 -2.88
CA LEU A 782 13.51 -27.30 -3.82
C LEU A 782 12.76 -28.35 -4.66
N GLY A 783 11.76 -29.00 -4.06
CA GLY A 783 10.87 -29.93 -4.75
C GLY A 783 9.98 -29.25 -5.78
N ALA A 784 9.44 -28.06 -5.46
CA ALA A 784 8.72 -27.23 -6.41
C ALA A 784 9.61 -26.79 -7.59
N ALA A 785 10.85 -26.40 -7.32
CA ALA A 785 11.76 -25.92 -8.35
C ALA A 785 12.31 -27.03 -9.27
N HIS A 786 12.75 -28.15 -8.70
CA HIS A 786 13.45 -29.22 -9.44
C HIS A 786 12.58 -30.44 -9.78
N GLY A 787 11.40 -30.56 -9.16
CA GLY A 787 10.50 -31.69 -9.30
C GLY A 787 10.89 -32.95 -8.52
N ALA A 788 9.96 -33.91 -8.44
CA ALA A 788 10.05 -35.09 -7.59
C ALA A 788 11.30 -35.95 -7.83
N ARG A 789 11.82 -36.00 -9.07
CA ARG A 789 13.03 -36.77 -9.40
C ARG A 789 14.31 -36.19 -8.81
N ALA A 790 14.28 -35.00 -8.23
CA ALA A 790 15.42 -34.39 -7.55
C ALA A 790 15.56 -34.84 -6.09
N LEU A 791 14.50 -35.42 -5.52
CA LEU A 791 14.46 -35.86 -4.14
C LEU A 791 15.26 -37.16 -3.95
N PRO A 792 15.84 -37.41 -2.76
CA PRO A 792 16.51 -38.67 -2.46
C PRO A 792 15.58 -39.88 -2.65
N ALA A 793 15.82 -40.66 -3.71
CA ALA A 793 14.90 -41.73 -4.12
C ALA A 793 14.76 -42.85 -3.08
N ASP A 794 15.82 -43.11 -2.32
CA ASP A 794 15.84 -44.08 -1.22
C ASP A 794 14.93 -43.66 -0.07
N LEU A 795 14.87 -42.36 0.26
CA LEU A 795 13.99 -41.82 1.28
C LEU A 795 12.55 -41.70 0.77
N ALA A 796 12.37 -41.18 -0.46
CA ALA A 796 11.06 -41.00 -1.08
C ALA A 796 10.31 -42.33 -1.20
N GLY A 797 10.98 -43.39 -1.64
CA GLY A 797 10.39 -44.73 -1.80
C GLY A 797 10.06 -45.43 -0.49
N ARG A 798 10.58 -44.95 0.65
CA ARG A 798 10.34 -45.51 1.98
C ARG A 798 9.31 -44.74 2.80
N HIS A 799 8.93 -43.53 2.38
CA HIS A 799 8.01 -42.70 3.14
C HIS A 799 6.58 -43.26 3.12
N GLU A 800 5.97 -43.44 4.30
CA GLU A 800 4.71 -44.19 4.45
C GLU A 800 3.53 -43.56 3.67
N LEU A 801 3.51 -42.22 3.56
CA LEU A 801 2.49 -41.49 2.80
C LEU A 801 2.91 -41.14 1.37
N ALA A 802 4.05 -41.63 0.86
CA ALA A 802 4.48 -41.31 -0.51
C ALA A 802 3.42 -41.66 -1.58
N PRO A 803 2.74 -42.83 -1.54
CA PRO A 803 1.68 -43.13 -2.50
C PRO A 803 0.47 -42.20 -2.38
N VAL A 804 0.15 -41.73 -1.16
CA VAL A 804 -0.96 -40.81 -0.90
C VAL A 804 -0.63 -39.42 -1.43
N LEU A 805 0.57 -38.91 -1.14
CA LEU A 805 1.06 -37.62 -1.65
C LEU A 805 1.17 -37.63 -3.18
N ASP A 806 1.54 -38.76 -3.77
CA ASP A 806 1.57 -38.93 -5.23
C ASP A 806 0.17 -38.83 -5.83
N ALA A 807 -0.81 -39.54 -5.27
CA ALA A 807 -2.21 -39.47 -5.71
C ALA A 807 -2.77 -38.05 -5.56
N LEU A 808 -2.59 -37.42 -4.39
CA LEU A 808 -3.01 -36.05 -4.12
C LEU A 808 -2.38 -35.04 -5.09
N ALA A 809 -1.14 -35.24 -5.52
CA ALA A 809 -0.52 -34.37 -6.53
C ALA A 809 -1.19 -34.51 -7.90
N HIS A 810 -1.55 -35.73 -8.31
CA HIS A 810 -2.26 -35.96 -9.57
C HIS A 810 -3.67 -35.38 -9.51
N ASP A 811 -4.40 -35.62 -8.42
CA ASP A 811 -5.75 -35.13 -8.22
C ASP A 811 -5.78 -33.60 -8.12
N LEU A 812 -4.79 -32.99 -7.47
CA LEU A 812 -4.64 -31.53 -7.39
C LEU A 812 -4.33 -30.91 -8.76
N VAL A 813 -3.47 -31.54 -9.56
CA VAL A 813 -3.22 -31.07 -10.93
C VAL A 813 -4.48 -31.25 -11.77
N ALA A 814 -5.14 -32.41 -11.71
CA ALA A 814 -6.35 -32.70 -12.47
C ALA A 814 -7.54 -31.80 -12.10
N ALA A 815 -7.69 -31.41 -10.83
CA ALA A 815 -8.74 -30.51 -10.38
C ALA A 815 -8.58 -29.07 -10.91
N TYR A 816 -7.38 -28.73 -11.40
CA TYR A 816 -7.03 -27.39 -11.86
C TYR A 816 -6.46 -27.37 -13.30
N SER A 817 -6.38 -28.52 -13.99
CA SER A 817 -6.03 -28.66 -15.42
C SER A 817 -7.30 -28.75 -16.26
#